data_AF-A0A5B9QPB7-F1
#
_entry.id   AF-A0A5B9QPB7-F1
#
_cell.length_a   1.000
_cell.length_b   1.000
_cell.length_c   1.000
_cell.angle_alpha   90.00
_cell.angle_beta   90.00
_cell.angle_gamma   90.00
#
_symmetry.space_group_name_H-M   'P 1'
#
loop_
_entity.id
_entity.type
_entity.pdbx_description
1 polymer ?
#
loop_
_entity_poly.entity_id
_entity_poly.type
_entity_poly.pdbx_seq_one_letter_code
_entity_poly.pdbx_strand_id
1 'polypeptide(L)'
;MEFGIKRHRAAIRRREYSLPVKCLLRDNLLNEDRPLFDYGCGHGDDLFGLCAEGFVCSGFDPAFRPDSPKSPAAVVNLGFVLNVIEDPDERNATLKEAWSLAHQVLCVAARIMVSDDGGAEVTYGDGVVTRIGTFQKFFTQAELREYIESTLGEECFPAAPGVYYVFRDADLKTTYIAGKYRRRLAAPRKRIAEIRYEEHQELLDSLIDSITKFGRLPEPDEFSSAEEVIDAFGSLKRAFALIRRVTDEEDWAAVRQHRSEDLLVYLALANFGKRPKLSQLPSKVQRDIRAFFGSYKRACSEADSLMFRAGDPDEIDAACIRSKIGRLCPSSLWIHDGVRDQLEPLLRIYEGCARAYIGTIEDANLIKLHRFSGKVSYLACPDFESDPHPITTETTKVWLRTLRVGFYETADRINPPLLDRKERMLDSDDDRRSKFERLSSQEVTHGLLHDEDDFLTRAVWKANLQTLGFEHRGHRLVRRKTNSPPSVVLPKRCSKYRVGKRIGGAVYVHRDFEHVLGEPMAAAKSRLPAGFEYTVVKHNETNGNFSFIHCPDFDESPEPSTGSYAVVKSDGVVKIRPALSDPFIYHHKWLFVDDDYRGFDVEESKRRSVEWMTLPNVDKSRIGRASYWNTHVVPQLERNPRQSWLRSEEVRKRLGWTTCELAHQRDAGHIRFKKVGNAFLYQLDHENAAE
;
A
#
# COMPACT_ATOMS: atom_id res chain seq x y z
N MET A 1 26.82 53.49 -32.25
CA MET A 1 26.87 53.70 -30.80
C MET A 1 27.53 52.47 -30.21
N GLU A 2 28.76 52.59 -29.70
CA GLU A 2 29.36 51.53 -28.89
C GLU A 2 28.51 51.37 -27.62
N PHE A 3 27.72 50.30 -27.53
CA PHE A 3 27.11 49.90 -26.27
C PHE A 3 28.24 49.42 -25.37
N GLY A 4 28.67 50.22 -24.38
CA GLY A 4 29.62 49.75 -23.38
C GLY A 4 29.00 48.62 -22.56
N ILE A 5 29.39 47.37 -22.84
CA ILE A 5 28.87 46.18 -22.18
C ILE A 5 29.37 46.12 -20.74
N LYS A 6 28.45 46.11 -19.77
CA LYS A 6 28.79 46.16 -18.34
C LYS A 6 28.83 44.75 -17.72
N ARG A 7 29.79 43.91 -18.13
CA ARG A 7 29.91 42.49 -17.73
C ARG A 7 29.76 42.25 -16.22
N HIS A 8 30.33 43.11 -15.38
CA HIS A 8 30.28 43.03 -13.92
C HIS A 8 28.85 43.00 -13.33
N ARG A 9 27.84 43.51 -14.05
CA ARG A 9 26.44 43.50 -13.58
C ARG A 9 25.76 42.14 -13.72
N ALA A 10 26.40 41.18 -14.40
CA ALA A 10 25.91 39.82 -14.53
C ALA A 10 26.26 38.94 -13.32
N ALA A 11 27.16 39.39 -12.43
CA ALA A 11 27.45 38.71 -11.18
C ALA A 11 26.26 38.83 -10.21
N ILE A 12 25.78 37.70 -9.71
CA ILE A 12 24.59 37.60 -8.85
C ILE A 12 25.01 37.18 -7.45
N ARG A 13 24.55 37.92 -6.44
CA ARG A 13 24.64 37.48 -5.04
C ARG A 13 23.64 36.37 -4.75
N ARG A 14 24.11 35.27 -4.15
CA ARG A 14 23.29 34.08 -3.90
C ARG A 14 23.56 33.52 -2.50
N ARG A 15 22.53 32.94 -1.88
CA ARG A 15 22.61 32.33 -0.54
C ARG A 15 23.05 30.86 -0.58
N GLU A 16 23.04 30.24 -1.75
CA GLU A 16 23.41 28.84 -1.97
C GLU A 16 24.54 28.75 -2.98
N TYR A 17 25.32 27.66 -2.90
CA TYR A 17 26.38 27.38 -3.86
C TYR A 17 25.89 27.42 -5.31
N SER A 18 26.73 27.92 -6.21
CA SER A 18 26.49 27.85 -7.64
C SER A 18 26.39 26.40 -8.11
N LEU A 19 25.62 26.17 -9.18
CA LEU A 19 25.46 24.84 -9.78
C LEU A 19 26.80 24.10 -10.04
N PRO A 20 27.85 24.73 -10.61
CA PRO A 20 29.12 24.03 -10.81
C PRO A 20 29.78 23.59 -9.49
N VAL A 21 29.75 24.42 -8.44
CA VAL A 21 30.28 24.06 -7.11
C VAL A 21 29.48 22.93 -6.48
N LYS A 22 28.14 22.96 -6.57
CA LYS A 22 27.27 21.85 -6.14
C LYS A 22 27.64 20.53 -6.84
N CYS A 23 27.90 20.57 -8.14
CA CYS A 23 28.30 19.38 -8.89
C CYS A 23 29.68 18.87 -8.44
N LEU A 24 30.67 19.76 -8.29
CA LEU A 24 32.03 19.41 -7.85
C LEU A 24 32.04 18.70 -6.47
N LEU A 25 31.21 19.17 -5.53
CA LEU A 25 31.03 18.55 -4.22
C LEU A 25 30.29 17.20 -4.33
N ARG A 26 29.18 17.15 -5.07
CA ARG A 26 28.37 15.93 -5.27
C ARG A 26 29.20 14.79 -5.86
N ASP A 27 30.07 15.12 -6.80
CA ASP A 27 30.90 14.16 -7.53
C ASP A 27 32.25 13.91 -6.85
N ASN A 28 32.45 14.46 -5.65
CA ASN A 28 33.66 14.34 -4.83
C ASN A 28 34.96 14.71 -5.58
N LEU A 29 34.84 15.69 -6.49
CA LEU A 29 35.97 16.28 -7.21
C LEU A 29 36.60 17.41 -6.41
N LEU A 30 35.80 18.11 -5.58
CA LEU A 30 36.25 19.05 -4.58
C LEU A 30 36.20 18.42 -3.18
N ASN A 31 37.34 18.38 -2.49
CA ASN A 31 37.53 17.85 -1.13
C ASN A 31 38.72 18.57 -0.45
N GLU A 32 38.99 18.25 0.82
CA GLU A 32 40.06 18.88 1.63
C GLU A 32 41.45 18.76 0.99
N ASP A 33 41.71 17.68 0.25
CA ASP A 33 43.00 17.42 -0.40
C ASP A 33 43.16 18.13 -1.77
N ARG A 34 42.08 18.73 -2.29
CA ARG A 34 42.05 19.33 -3.63
C ARG A 34 41.64 20.79 -3.57
N PRO A 35 42.60 21.73 -3.54
CA PRO A 35 42.28 23.14 -3.51
C PRO A 35 41.53 23.59 -4.76
N LEU A 36 40.59 24.52 -4.58
CA LEU A 36 39.79 25.14 -5.63
C LEU A 36 40.34 26.52 -6.00
N PHE A 37 40.44 26.80 -7.29
CA PHE A 37 40.57 28.15 -7.83
C PHE A 37 39.32 28.52 -8.64
N ASP A 38 38.62 29.60 -8.26
CA ASP A 38 37.42 30.08 -8.93
C ASP A 38 37.76 31.25 -9.87
N TYR A 39 37.74 30.97 -11.17
CA TYR A 39 38.03 31.92 -12.24
C TYR A 39 36.74 32.66 -12.60
N GLY A 40 36.67 33.94 -12.23
CA GLY A 40 35.47 34.77 -12.35
C GLY A 40 34.52 34.62 -11.18
N CYS A 41 35.04 34.68 -9.95
CA CYS A 41 34.27 34.39 -8.73
C CYS A 41 33.18 35.42 -8.40
N GLY A 42 33.08 36.53 -9.13
CA GLY A 42 32.14 37.61 -8.85
C GLY A 42 32.31 38.15 -7.44
N HIS A 43 31.22 38.20 -6.68
CA HIS A 43 31.24 38.62 -5.27
C HIS A 43 31.95 37.62 -4.33
N GLY A 44 32.27 36.40 -4.79
CA GLY A 44 32.97 35.39 -4.00
C GLY A 44 32.10 34.65 -2.98
N ASP A 45 30.79 34.58 -3.19
CA ASP A 45 29.85 33.88 -2.28
C ASP A 45 30.19 32.38 -2.15
N ASP A 46 30.55 31.72 -3.26
CA ASP A 46 30.96 30.32 -3.27
C ASP A 46 32.27 30.11 -2.48
N LEU A 47 33.25 31.00 -2.70
CA LEU A 47 34.53 30.98 -1.97
C LEU A 47 34.31 31.17 -0.47
N PHE A 48 33.48 32.13 -0.07
CA PHE A 48 33.19 32.36 1.35
C PHE A 48 32.58 31.11 2.00
N GLY A 49 31.60 30.48 1.35
CA GLY A 49 30.98 29.27 1.88
C GLY A 49 31.96 28.11 1.97
N LEU A 50 32.72 27.85 0.91
CA LEU A 50 33.68 26.74 0.86
C LEU A 50 34.80 26.90 1.89
N CYS A 51 35.38 28.09 1.99
CA CYS A 51 36.43 28.33 2.97
C CYS A 51 35.89 28.30 4.42
N ALA A 52 34.62 28.67 4.67
CA ALA A 52 33.96 28.49 5.96
C ALA A 52 33.67 27.00 6.30
N GLU A 53 33.58 26.14 5.30
CA GLU A 53 33.45 24.68 5.42
C GLU A 53 34.82 23.97 5.40
N GLY A 54 35.94 24.71 5.51
CA GLY A 54 37.30 24.16 5.66
C GLY A 54 38.03 23.84 4.36
N PHE A 55 37.44 24.13 3.19
CA PHE A 55 38.09 23.90 1.90
C PHE A 55 39.15 24.97 1.61
N VAL A 56 40.29 24.56 1.05
CA VAL A 56 41.30 25.49 0.55
C VAL A 56 40.82 26.08 -0.78
N CYS A 57 40.44 27.34 -0.78
CA CYS A 57 39.80 27.98 -1.92
C CYS A 57 40.37 29.39 -2.19
N SER A 58 40.53 29.74 -3.45
CA SER A 58 40.94 31.09 -3.88
C SER A 58 40.24 31.45 -5.19
N GLY A 59 40.25 32.72 -5.59
CA GLY A 59 39.62 33.09 -6.84
C GLY A 59 39.92 34.51 -7.29
N PHE A 60 39.65 34.74 -8.57
CA PHE A 60 39.91 35.96 -9.30
C PHE A 60 38.63 36.47 -9.93
N ASP A 61 38.45 37.79 -9.99
CA ASP A 61 37.40 38.40 -10.80
C ASP A 61 37.89 39.76 -11.31
N PRO A 62 37.77 40.06 -12.62
CA PRO A 62 38.32 41.29 -13.18
C PRO A 62 37.66 42.57 -12.65
N ALA A 63 36.46 42.50 -12.09
CA ALA A 63 35.75 43.65 -11.54
C ALA A 63 35.71 43.68 -10.00
N PHE A 64 35.56 42.52 -9.37
CA PHE A 64 35.36 42.42 -7.92
C PHE A 64 36.62 42.05 -7.15
N ARG A 65 37.61 41.41 -7.80
CA ARG A 65 38.89 41.00 -7.21
C ARG A 65 40.05 41.13 -8.22
N PRO A 66 40.28 42.33 -8.80
CA PRO A 66 41.26 42.51 -9.88
C PRO A 66 42.71 42.26 -9.44
N ASP A 67 43.02 42.53 -8.17
CA ASP A 67 44.36 42.37 -7.60
C ASP A 67 44.66 40.94 -7.10
N SER A 68 43.68 40.02 -7.16
CA SER A 68 43.89 38.64 -6.72
C SER A 68 44.67 37.85 -7.78
N PRO A 69 45.74 37.12 -7.41
CA PRO A 69 46.53 36.39 -8.38
C PRO A 69 45.72 35.23 -8.98
N LYS A 70 45.82 35.05 -10.29
CA LYS A 70 45.36 33.83 -10.96
C LYS A 70 46.33 32.71 -10.63
N SER A 71 45.92 31.80 -9.74
CA SER A 71 46.81 30.75 -9.19
C SER A 71 46.40 29.36 -9.71
N PRO A 72 47.37 28.49 -10.05
CA PRO A 72 47.06 27.11 -10.41
C PRO A 72 46.49 26.33 -9.22
N ALA A 73 45.55 25.43 -9.48
CA ALA A 73 44.89 24.63 -8.44
C ALA A 73 44.53 23.23 -8.96
N ALA A 74 44.28 22.31 -8.02
CA ALA A 74 43.82 20.96 -8.37
C ALA A 74 42.50 21.02 -9.15
N VAL A 75 41.56 21.84 -8.67
CA VAL A 75 40.27 22.08 -9.30
C VAL A 75 40.19 23.54 -9.72
N VAL A 76 39.90 23.82 -10.98
CA VAL A 76 39.54 25.17 -11.44
C VAL A 76 38.06 25.21 -11.79
N ASN A 77 37.34 26.20 -11.28
CA ASN A 77 35.95 26.48 -11.66
C ASN A 77 35.90 27.70 -12.58
N LEU A 78 35.27 27.55 -13.74
CA LEU A 78 34.95 28.62 -14.68
C LEU A 78 33.42 28.72 -14.78
N GLY A 79 32.82 29.27 -13.72
CA GLY A 79 31.38 29.25 -13.49
C GLY A 79 30.64 30.44 -14.09
N PHE A 80 29.89 30.23 -15.17
CA PHE A 80 29.06 31.26 -15.84
C PHE A 80 29.82 32.48 -16.36
N VAL A 81 31.12 32.31 -16.65
CA VAL A 81 31.98 33.37 -17.20
C VAL A 81 31.89 33.44 -18.73
N LEU A 82 31.88 32.29 -19.41
CA LEU A 82 31.89 32.26 -20.88
C LEU A 82 30.66 32.93 -21.49
N ASN A 83 29.50 32.82 -20.84
CA ASN A 83 28.26 33.42 -21.33
C ASN A 83 28.24 34.95 -21.20
N VAL A 84 29.17 35.60 -20.51
CA VAL A 84 29.18 37.08 -20.35
C VAL A 84 30.26 37.77 -21.17
N ILE A 85 31.08 37.02 -21.91
CA ILE A 85 32.13 37.54 -22.78
C ILE A 85 31.60 37.58 -24.21
N GLU A 86 31.44 38.78 -24.76
CA GLU A 86 30.91 39.02 -26.12
C GLU A 86 31.89 38.70 -27.24
N ASP A 87 33.19 38.86 -27.00
CA ASP A 87 34.24 38.60 -27.99
C ASP A 87 34.61 37.11 -27.99
N PRO A 88 34.37 36.38 -29.10
CA PRO A 88 34.72 34.97 -29.20
C PRO A 88 36.20 34.67 -28.98
N ASP A 89 37.11 35.55 -29.41
CA ASP A 89 38.55 35.34 -29.25
C ASP A 89 38.97 35.48 -27.78
N GLU A 90 38.41 36.48 -27.08
CA GLU A 90 38.60 36.63 -25.63
C GLU A 90 37.99 35.45 -24.86
N ARG A 91 36.81 34.97 -25.29
CA ARG A 91 36.14 33.81 -24.67
C ARG A 91 37.00 32.54 -24.82
N ASN A 92 37.59 32.33 -25.99
CA ASN A 92 38.52 31.23 -26.27
C ASN A 92 39.79 31.35 -25.41
N ALA A 93 40.37 32.56 -25.31
CA ALA A 93 41.55 32.81 -24.50
C ALA A 93 41.27 32.56 -23.00
N THR A 94 40.10 32.99 -22.51
CA THR A 94 39.66 32.80 -21.12
C THR A 94 39.51 31.31 -20.78
N LEU A 95 38.89 30.53 -21.67
CA LEU A 95 38.75 29.08 -21.48
C LEU A 95 40.11 28.38 -21.45
N LYS A 96 41.02 28.75 -22.35
CA LYS A 96 42.40 28.21 -22.39
C LYS A 96 43.22 28.60 -21.16
N GLU A 97 43.06 29.81 -20.64
CA GLU A 97 43.73 30.26 -19.42
C GLU A 97 43.18 29.54 -18.17
N ALA A 98 41.86 29.40 -18.05
CA ALA A 98 41.29 28.60 -16.96
C ALA A 98 41.77 27.14 -17.02
N TRP A 99 41.92 26.57 -18.22
CA TRP A 99 42.47 25.24 -18.41
C TRP A 99 43.94 25.11 -18.02
N SER A 100 44.77 26.12 -18.30
CA SER A 100 46.19 26.10 -17.94
C SER A 100 46.43 26.14 -16.43
N LEU A 101 45.48 26.70 -15.67
CA LEU A 101 45.52 26.73 -14.21
C LEU A 101 45.03 25.44 -13.55
N ALA A 102 44.34 24.57 -14.29
CA ALA A 102 43.76 23.34 -13.75
C ALA A 102 44.77 22.19 -13.77
N HIS A 103 45.22 21.73 -12.60
CA HIS A 103 46.15 20.60 -12.49
C HIS A 103 45.47 19.24 -12.62
N GLN A 104 44.24 19.09 -12.12
CA GLN A 104 43.51 17.80 -12.18
C GLN A 104 42.21 17.89 -12.97
N VAL A 105 41.38 18.90 -12.69
CA VAL A 105 40.07 19.03 -13.36
C VAL A 105 39.66 20.50 -13.50
N LEU A 106 39.12 20.83 -14.68
CA LEU A 106 38.44 22.08 -14.95
C LEU A 106 36.92 21.84 -15.00
N CYS A 107 36.18 22.63 -14.24
CA CYS A 107 34.72 22.69 -14.29
C CYS A 107 34.29 23.92 -15.09
N VAL A 108 33.57 23.70 -16.18
CA VAL A 108 33.06 24.77 -17.05
C VAL A 108 31.54 24.80 -16.94
N ALA A 109 30.99 25.97 -16.62
CA ALA A 109 29.55 26.19 -16.66
C ALA A 109 29.17 27.42 -17.47
N ALA A 110 28.11 27.31 -18.27
CA ALA A 110 27.54 28.42 -19.01
C ALA A 110 26.01 28.31 -19.04
N ARG A 111 25.33 29.43 -19.32
CA ARG A 111 23.87 29.44 -19.45
C ARG A 111 23.44 28.66 -20.69
N ILE A 112 22.50 27.73 -20.50
CA ILE A 112 21.86 27.00 -21.59
C ILE A 112 20.45 27.54 -21.88
N MET A 113 20.02 27.49 -23.14
CA MET A 113 18.66 27.86 -23.54
C MET A 113 17.65 26.80 -23.09
N VAL A 114 16.64 27.19 -22.33
CA VAL A 114 15.52 26.33 -21.90
C VAL A 114 14.22 27.05 -22.27
N SER A 115 13.72 26.78 -23.49
CA SER A 115 12.47 27.30 -24.09
C SER A 115 12.35 28.82 -24.33
N ASP A 116 11.73 29.19 -25.46
CA ASP A 116 11.50 30.55 -25.96
C ASP A 116 10.51 31.35 -25.08
N ASP A 117 11.03 32.10 -24.11
CA ASP A 117 10.24 33.10 -23.40
C ASP A 117 10.54 34.51 -23.95
N GLY A 118 9.58 35.01 -24.73
CA GLY A 118 9.63 36.29 -25.43
C GLY A 118 9.84 37.49 -24.50
N GLY A 119 11.01 38.10 -24.62
CA GLY A 119 11.31 39.42 -24.08
C GLY A 119 12.25 40.15 -25.03
N ALA A 120 11.99 41.42 -25.29
CA ALA A 120 12.78 42.28 -26.20
C ALA A 120 14.29 42.26 -25.86
N GLU A 121 15.01 41.36 -26.52
CA GLU A 121 16.45 41.18 -26.44
C GLU A 121 17.05 41.58 -27.78
N VAL A 122 17.98 42.53 -27.76
CA VAL A 122 18.67 42.99 -28.97
C VAL A 122 19.80 42.01 -29.24
N THR A 123 19.80 41.39 -30.41
CA THR A 123 20.89 40.51 -30.85
C THR A 123 22.18 41.33 -30.99
N TYR A 124 23.27 40.79 -30.45
CA TYR A 124 24.60 41.42 -30.49
C TYR A 124 25.65 40.31 -30.59
N GLY A 125 26.45 40.30 -31.66
CA GLY A 125 27.38 39.20 -31.92
C GLY A 125 26.67 37.85 -31.99
N ASP A 126 27.12 36.89 -31.19
CA ASP A 126 26.57 35.53 -31.08
C ASP A 126 25.67 35.32 -29.83
N GLY A 127 25.19 36.42 -29.24
CA GLY A 127 24.32 36.41 -28.08
C GLY A 127 23.35 37.59 -28.06
N VAL A 128 22.91 37.97 -26.87
CA VAL A 128 21.91 39.03 -26.65
C VAL A 128 22.40 40.06 -25.63
N VAL A 129 21.99 41.31 -25.83
CA VAL A 129 22.14 42.36 -24.80
C VAL A 129 20.84 42.46 -24.02
N THR A 130 20.94 42.17 -22.71
CA THR A 130 19.82 42.27 -21.78
C THR A 130 19.46 43.72 -21.47
N ARG A 131 18.25 43.95 -20.93
CA ARG A 131 17.77 45.29 -20.52
C ARG A 131 18.69 46.05 -19.54
N ILE A 132 19.57 45.36 -18.82
CA ILE A 132 20.50 45.95 -17.86
C ILE A 132 21.88 46.29 -18.46
N GLY A 133 22.07 46.06 -19.77
CA GLY A 133 23.29 46.38 -20.51
C GLY A 133 24.39 45.32 -20.37
N THR A 134 24.04 44.07 -20.06
CA THR A 134 24.98 42.92 -20.05
C THR A 134 24.77 42.05 -21.27
N PHE A 135 25.87 41.56 -21.86
CA PHE A 135 25.86 40.51 -22.87
C PHE A 135 25.56 39.15 -22.22
N GLN A 136 24.79 38.31 -22.91
CA GLN A 136 24.55 36.91 -22.56
C GLN A 136 24.59 36.04 -23.81
N LYS A 137 25.48 35.04 -23.83
CA LYS A 137 25.41 33.92 -24.78
C LYS A 137 24.70 32.74 -24.13
N PHE A 138 23.61 32.30 -24.77
CA PHE A 138 22.91 31.07 -24.42
C PHE A 138 23.41 29.95 -25.32
N PHE A 139 24.02 28.95 -24.73
CA PHE A 139 24.46 27.77 -25.45
C PHE A 139 23.33 26.73 -25.50
N THR A 140 23.35 25.85 -26.50
CA THR A 140 22.70 24.53 -26.30
C THR A 140 23.65 23.60 -25.53
N GLN A 141 23.13 22.50 -24.98
CA GLN A 141 23.96 21.50 -24.30
C GLN A 141 25.03 20.92 -25.25
N ALA A 142 24.66 20.64 -26.51
CA ALA A 142 25.57 20.11 -27.53
C ALA A 142 26.60 21.17 -27.97
N GLU A 143 26.16 22.41 -28.19
CA GLU A 143 27.04 23.52 -28.59
C GLU A 143 28.09 23.81 -27.51
N LEU A 144 27.73 23.81 -26.23
CA LEU A 144 28.69 24.04 -25.15
C LEU A 144 29.75 22.93 -25.09
N ARG A 145 29.34 21.67 -25.29
CA ARG A 145 30.28 20.53 -25.37
C ARG A 145 31.26 20.72 -26.52
N GLU A 146 30.75 20.94 -27.72
CA GLU A 146 31.57 21.11 -28.93
C GLU A 146 32.52 22.32 -28.81
N TYR A 147 32.03 23.42 -28.23
CA TYR A 147 32.83 24.60 -27.95
C TYR A 147 34.01 24.31 -27.01
N ILE A 148 33.77 23.56 -25.92
CA ILE A 148 34.82 23.19 -24.96
C ILE A 148 35.84 22.25 -25.62
N GLU A 149 35.37 21.18 -26.27
CA GLU A 149 36.23 20.15 -26.86
C GLU A 149 37.08 20.71 -28.01
N SER A 150 36.50 21.54 -28.88
CA SER A 150 37.24 22.17 -29.98
C SER A 150 38.25 23.22 -29.51
N THR A 151 37.94 23.96 -28.44
CA THR A 151 38.83 25.02 -27.93
C THR A 151 40.02 24.45 -27.16
N LEU A 152 39.79 23.38 -26.37
CA LEU A 152 40.82 22.78 -25.52
C LEU A 152 41.54 21.59 -26.15
N GLY A 153 40.94 20.96 -27.18
CA GLY A 153 41.46 19.72 -27.77
C GLY A 153 41.31 18.50 -26.85
N GLU A 154 40.48 18.61 -25.81
CA GLU A 154 40.30 17.60 -24.77
C GLU A 154 38.82 17.21 -24.67
N GLU A 155 38.55 15.92 -24.44
CA GLU A 155 37.19 15.42 -24.24
C GLU A 155 36.60 15.97 -22.93
N CYS A 156 35.32 16.38 -22.96
CA CYS A 156 34.61 16.86 -21.77
C CYS A 156 33.43 15.96 -21.38
N PHE A 157 33.11 15.95 -20.08
CA PHE A 157 32.12 15.05 -19.49
C PHE A 157 30.96 15.82 -18.87
N PRO A 158 29.70 15.53 -19.23
CA PRO A 158 28.56 16.24 -18.67
C PRO A 158 28.32 15.86 -17.20
N ALA A 159 28.18 16.89 -16.35
CA ALA A 159 27.90 16.78 -14.91
C ALA A 159 26.46 17.21 -14.56
N ALA A 160 25.92 18.21 -15.27
CA ALA A 160 24.55 18.71 -15.17
C ALA A 160 24.20 19.50 -16.46
N PRO A 161 22.93 19.89 -16.68
CA PRO A 161 22.61 20.81 -17.78
C PRO A 161 23.44 22.10 -17.67
N GLY A 162 24.20 22.41 -18.73
CA GLY A 162 25.12 23.54 -18.80
C GLY A 162 26.42 23.41 -18.01
N VAL A 163 26.77 22.22 -17.47
CA VAL A 163 27.99 21.99 -16.68
C VAL A 163 28.79 20.79 -17.19
N TYR A 164 30.08 21.01 -17.44
CA TYR A 164 31.02 20.02 -17.95
C TYR A 164 32.32 19.96 -17.14
N TYR A 165 32.91 18.76 -17.06
CA TYR A 165 34.26 18.54 -16.54
C TYR A 165 35.24 18.20 -17.65
N VAL A 166 36.44 18.78 -17.57
CA VAL A 166 37.58 18.42 -18.40
C VAL A 166 38.68 17.94 -17.47
N PHE A 167 39.12 16.68 -17.63
CA PHE A 167 40.08 16.06 -16.72
C PHE A 167 41.48 16.09 -17.31
N ARG A 168 42.43 16.64 -16.54
CA ARG A 168 43.87 16.55 -16.84
C ARG A 168 44.48 15.30 -16.21
N ASP A 169 43.96 14.91 -15.04
CA ASP A 169 44.35 13.71 -14.32
C ASP A 169 43.58 12.48 -14.85
N ALA A 170 44.32 11.55 -15.47
CA ALA A 170 43.78 10.34 -16.08
C ALA A 170 43.21 9.34 -15.07
N ASP A 171 43.77 9.29 -13.85
CA ASP A 171 43.30 8.41 -12.78
C ASP A 171 42.01 8.95 -12.15
N LEU A 172 41.95 10.27 -11.97
CA LEU A 172 40.74 10.96 -11.54
C LEU A 172 39.61 10.82 -12.59
N LYS A 173 39.93 10.94 -13.88
CA LYS A 173 39.01 10.68 -15.01
C LYS A 173 38.45 9.26 -14.93
N THR A 174 39.32 8.26 -14.80
CA THR A 174 38.94 6.85 -14.73
C THR A 174 38.07 6.56 -13.51
N THR A 175 38.42 7.13 -12.36
CA THR A 175 37.67 7.00 -11.10
C THR A 175 36.27 7.63 -11.21
N TYR A 176 36.17 8.83 -11.81
CA TYR A 176 34.90 9.52 -12.04
C TYR A 176 33.99 8.74 -12.99
N ILE A 177 34.52 8.24 -14.12
CA ILE A 177 33.76 7.44 -15.08
C ILE A 177 33.31 6.10 -14.44
N ALA A 178 34.20 5.40 -13.74
CA ALA A 178 33.89 4.14 -13.06
C ALA A 178 32.83 4.31 -11.96
N GLY A 179 32.85 5.44 -11.25
CA GLY A 179 31.86 5.80 -10.22
C GLY A 179 30.45 6.07 -10.76
N LYS A 180 30.30 6.34 -12.07
CA LYS A 180 29.01 6.55 -12.74
C LYS A 180 28.30 5.25 -13.15
N TYR A 181 29.06 4.15 -13.27
CA TYR A 181 28.56 2.84 -13.71
C TYR A 181 28.64 1.73 -12.64
N ARG A 182 29.15 2.02 -11.43
CA ARG A 182 29.11 1.09 -10.28
C ARG A 182 27.88 1.39 -9.40
N ARG A 183 27.06 0.36 -9.14
CA ARG A 183 26.04 0.39 -8.06
C ARG A 183 26.75 0.77 -6.75
N ARG A 184 26.42 1.93 -6.19
CA ARG A 184 27.03 2.45 -4.96
C ARG A 184 26.61 1.62 -3.74
N LEU A 185 27.54 0.86 -3.20
CA LEU A 185 27.60 0.55 -1.77
C LEU A 185 28.79 1.35 -1.24
N ALA A 186 28.54 2.45 -0.52
CA ALA A 186 29.57 3.30 0.05
C ALA A 186 29.49 3.24 1.58
N ALA A 187 30.61 2.89 2.22
CA ALA A 187 30.80 3.07 3.66
C ALA A 187 30.94 4.58 4.00
N PRO A 188 30.41 5.05 5.14
CA PRO A 188 30.24 6.48 5.42
C PRO A 188 31.54 7.15 5.90
N ARG A 189 31.85 8.34 5.37
CA ARG A 189 32.82 9.31 5.94
C ARG A 189 32.01 10.39 6.66
N LYS A 190 32.36 10.67 7.92
CA LYS A 190 31.62 11.63 8.75
C LYS A 190 31.70 13.05 8.17
N ARG A 191 30.55 13.69 7.92
CA ARG A 191 30.46 15.07 7.38
C ARG A 191 30.69 16.10 8.48
N ILE A 192 31.24 17.28 8.18
CA ILE A 192 31.35 18.42 9.14
C ILE A 192 30.00 18.79 9.78
N ALA A 193 28.90 18.54 9.06
CA ALA A 193 27.55 18.66 9.60
C ALA A 193 27.24 17.64 10.70
N GLU A 194 27.77 16.42 10.60
CA GLU A 194 27.70 15.39 11.64
C GLU A 194 28.59 15.76 12.83
N ILE A 195 29.75 16.40 12.62
CA ILE A 195 30.61 16.90 13.72
C ILE A 195 29.91 18.02 14.51
N ARG A 196 29.37 19.05 13.85
CA ARG A 196 28.60 20.11 14.53
C ARG A 196 27.27 19.63 15.10
N TYR A 197 26.68 18.60 14.49
CA TYR A 197 25.51 17.94 15.05
C TYR A 197 25.87 17.18 16.32
N GLU A 198 26.96 16.40 16.31
CA GLU A 198 27.51 15.68 17.46
C GLU A 198 27.92 16.65 18.59
N GLU A 199 28.54 17.79 18.28
CA GLU A 199 28.97 18.81 19.27
C GLU A 199 27.81 19.52 19.98
N HIS A 200 26.65 19.66 19.32
CA HIS A 200 25.49 20.39 19.84
C HIS A 200 24.22 19.53 19.81
N GLN A 201 24.38 18.22 19.95
CA GLN A 201 23.32 17.24 19.72
C GLN A 201 22.10 17.52 20.59
N GLU A 202 22.26 17.78 21.89
CA GLU A 202 21.15 18.06 22.81
C GLU A 202 20.31 19.28 22.40
N LEU A 203 20.96 20.35 21.92
CA LEU A 203 20.29 21.57 21.47
C LEU A 203 19.53 21.34 20.16
N LEU A 204 20.12 20.57 19.23
CA LEU A 204 19.51 20.25 17.95
C LEU A 204 18.38 19.23 18.09
N ASP A 205 18.52 18.22 18.95
CA ASP A 205 17.48 17.24 19.28
C ASP A 205 16.27 17.94 19.93
N SER A 206 16.51 18.90 20.84
CA SER A 206 15.45 19.73 21.42
C SER A 206 14.72 20.58 20.35
N LEU A 207 15.46 21.09 19.37
CA LEU A 207 14.86 21.80 18.23
C LEU A 207 14.08 20.84 17.30
N ILE A 208 14.59 19.63 17.07
CA ILE A 208 13.90 18.56 16.32
C ILE A 208 12.56 18.24 16.98
N ASP A 209 12.55 18.02 18.29
CA ASP A 209 11.32 17.75 19.04
C ASP A 209 10.32 18.89 18.93
N SER A 210 10.80 20.13 19.03
CA SER A 210 9.98 21.33 18.85
C SER A 210 9.38 21.36 17.43
N ILE A 211 10.20 21.19 16.39
CA ILE A 211 9.73 21.20 14.99
C ILE A 211 8.77 20.05 14.72
N THR A 212 8.99 18.86 15.27
CA THR A 212 8.08 17.70 15.17
C THR A 212 6.74 17.98 15.87
N LYS A 213 6.78 18.66 17.01
CA LYS A 213 5.58 19.10 17.75
C LYS A 213 4.78 20.14 16.98
N PHE A 214 5.43 21.08 16.30
CA PHE A 214 4.76 22.18 15.59
C PHE A 214 4.47 21.89 14.11
N GLY A 215 5.23 21.02 13.44
CA GLY A 215 5.21 20.80 11.98
C GLY A 215 5.79 21.95 11.16
N ARG A 216 6.39 22.93 11.84
CA ARG A 216 7.03 24.12 11.28
C ARG A 216 8.15 24.56 12.21
N LEU A 217 9.00 25.46 11.72
CA LEU A 217 9.97 26.12 12.58
C LEU A 217 9.22 26.92 13.69
N PRO A 218 9.57 26.74 14.98
CA PRO A 218 9.00 27.54 16.06
C PRO A 218 9.49 28.99 15.97
N GLU A 219 8.67 29.92 16.46
CA GLU A 219 9.16 31.27 16.79
C GLU A 219 10.00 31.23 18.09
N PRO A 220 10.86 32.23 18.35
CA PRO A 220 11.71 32.24 19.55
C PRO A 220 10.95 32.12 20.88
N ASP A 221 9.72 32.65 20.96
CA ASP A 221 8.87 32.55 22.16
C ASP A 221 8.12 31.20 22.28
N GLU A 222 8.20 30.33 21.28
CA GLU A 222 7.59 28.99 21.26
C GLU A 222 8.57 27.87 21.62
N PHE A 223 9.86 28.18 21.77
CA PHE A 223 10.93 27.21 22.00
C PHE A 223 11.84 27.68 23.14
N SER A 224 11.91 26.90 24.21
CA SER A 224 12.62 27.29 25.44
C SER A 224 14.12 27.51 25.24
N SER A 225 14.75 26.74 24.36
CA SER A 225 16.20 26.81 24.12
C SER A 225 16.54 27.68 22.90
N ALA A 226 15.67 28.64 22.56
CA ALA A 226 15.81 29.44 21.36
C ALA A 226 17.05 30.35 21.39
N GLU A 227 17.34 30.96 22.53
CA GLU A 227 18.50 31.83 22.70
C GLU A 227 19.80 31.03 22.53
N GLU A 228 19.93 29.87 23.17
CA GLU A 228 21.13 29.03 23.09
C GLU A 228 21.36 28.52 21.65
N VAL A 229 20.29 28.16 20.93
CA VAL A 229 20.40 27.75 19.53
C VAL A 229 20.73 28.94 18.63
N ILE A 230 20.19 30.13 18.89
CA ILE A 230 20.52 31.35 18.13
C ILE A 230 21.98 31.73 18.37
N ASP A 231 22.49 31.62 19.58
CA ASP A 231 23.89 31.93 19.90
C ASP A 231 24.85 30.95 19.21
N ALA A 232 24.55 29.66 19.22
CA ALA A 232 25.40 28.63 18.60
C ALA A 232 25.36 28.65 17.06
N PHE A 233 24.18 28.91 16.44
CA PHE A 233 23.97 28.73 15.00
C PHE A 233 23.61 30.02 14.24
N GLY A 234 23.44 31.14 14.95
CA GLY A 234 23.04 32.45 14.45
C GLY A 234 21.54 32.63 14.24
N SER A 235 20.77 31.54 14.04
CA SER A 235 19.29 31.57 14.00
C SER A 235 18.71 30.16 14.03
N LEU A 236 17.46 30.02 14.48
CA LEU A 236 16.71 28.76 14.40
C LEU A 236 16.63 28.21 12.97
N LYS A 237 16.54 29.10 11.96
CA LYS A 237 16.50 28.70 10.54
C LYS A 237 17.81 28.08 10.06
N ARG A 238 18.95 28.60 10.54
CA ARG A 238 20.28 28.05 10.22
C ARG A 238 20.50 26.71 10.93
N ALA A 239 20.09 26.60 12.19
CA ALA A 239 20.11 25.33 12.93
C ALA A 239 19.25 24.26 12.22
N PHE A 240 18.03 24.60 11.79
CA PHE A 240 17.19 23.67 11.05
C PHE A 240 17.74 23.32 9.66
N ALA A 241 18.41 24.26 8.98
CA ALA A 241 19.10 23.96 7.73
C ALA A 241 20.24 22.94 7.92
N LEU A 242 20.90 22.92 9.09
CA LEU A 242 21.89 21.91 9.44
C LEU A 242 21.23 20.54 9.70
N ILE A 243 20.15 20.51 10.48
CA ILE A 243 19.35 19.30 10.74
C ILE A 243 18.92 18.66 9.42
N ARG A 244 18.38 19.44 8.49
CA ARG A 244 17.96 18.97 7.15
C ARG A 244 19.09 18.39 6.29
N ARG A 245 20.36 18.65 6.61
CA ARG A 245 21.50 18.03 5.89
C ARG A 245 21.80 16.60 6.39
N VAL A 246 21.31 16.26 7.59
CA VAL A 246 21.57 14.98 8.28
C VAL A 246 20.30 14.14 8.50
N THR A 247 19.11 14.71 8.29
CA THR A 247 17.79 14.03 8.34
C THR A 247 17.13 14.00 6.97
N ASP A 248 16.18 13.09 6.74
CA ASP A 248 15.42 13.03 5.47
C ASP A 248 14.46 14.22 5.31
N GLU A 249 14.35 14.74 4.08
CA GLU A 249 13.37 15.79 3.75
C GLU A 249 11.94 15.25 3.70
N GLU A 250 11.76 13.96 3.36
CA GLU A 250 10.45 13.31 3.34
C GLU A 250 9.83 13.23 4.74
N ASP A 251 10.64 12.99 5.78
CA ASP A 251 10.18 12.95 7.17
C ASP A 251 9.59 14.31 7.60
N TRP A 252 10.28 15.41 7.28
CA TRP A 252 9.79 16.75 7.60
C TRP A 252 8.54 17.13 6.80
N ALA A 253 8.46 16.68 5.55
CA ALA A 253 7.25 16.86 4.75
C ALA A 253 6.06 16.10 5.37
N ALA A 254 6.28 14.88 5.86
CA ALA A 254 5.26 14.08 6.54
C ALA A 254 4.80 14.72 7.86
N VAL A 255 5.72 15.18 8.71
CA VAL A 255 5.40 15.92 9.95
C VAL A 255 4.57 17.17 9.63
N ARG A 256 5.01 17.96 8.63
CA ARG A 256 4.30 19.17 8.21
C ARG A 256 2.90 18.85 7.70
N GLN A 257 2.77 17.80 6.88
CA GLN A 257 1.49 17.34 6.36
C GLN A 257 0.55 16.94 7.50
N HIS A 258 0.98 16.07 8.42
CA HIS A 258 0.17 15.62 9.55
C HIS A 258 -0.35 16.80 10.40
N ARG A 259 0.50 17.79 10.68
CA ARG A 259 0.10 18.98 11.44
C ARG A 259 -0.86 19.90 10.69
N SER A 260 -0.68 20.04 9.37
CA SER A 260 -1.66 20.77 8.55
C SER A 260 -3.01 20.06 8.52
N GLU A 261 -3.00 18.74 8.45
CA GLU A 261 -4.19 17.88 8.42
C GLU A 261 -4.96 17.95 9.74
N ASP A 262 -4.28 17.87 10.88
CA ASP A 262 -4.86 18.10 12.21
C ASP A 262 -5.62 19.43 12.29
N LEU A 263 -5.01 20.49 11.73
CA LEU A 263 -5.61 21.82 11.72
C LEU A 263 -6.83 21.91 10.79
N LEU A 264 -6.81 21.22 9.64
CA LEU A 264 -7.99 21.10 8.76
C LEU A 264 -9.14 20.37 9.44
N VAL A 265 -8.86 19.26 10.12
CA VAL A 265 -9.86 18.50 10.89
C VAL A 265 -10.48 19.40 11.97
N TYR A 266 -9.65 20.11 12.74
CA TYR A 266 -10.12 21.08 13.74
C TYR A 266 -11.03 22.15 13.12
N LEU A 267 -10.59 22.80 12.03
CA LEU A 267 -11.37 23.86 11.39
C LEU A 267 -12.68 23.34 10.80
N ALA A 268 -12.67 22.14 10.21
CA ALA A 268 -13.86 21.49 9.68
C ALA A 268 -14.89 21.25 10.80
N LEU A 269 -14.48 20.60 11.90
CA LEU A 269 -15.37 20.28 13.01
C LEU A 269 -15.82 21.52 13.81
N ALA A 270 -15.00 22.57 13.89
CA ALA A 270 -15.39 23.85 14.50
C ALA A 270 -16.57 24.54 13.78
N ASN A 271 -16.90 24.10 12.56
CA ASN A 271 -18.02 24.62 11.79
C ASN A 271 -19.40 24.10 12.23
N PHE A 272 -19.47 23.05 13.07
CA PHE A 272 -20.75 22.59 13.63
C PHE A 272 -21.40 23.64 14.55
N GLY A 273 -20.60 24.52 15.15
CA GLY A 273 -21.05 25.70 15.87
C GLY A 273 -20.83 26.96 15.04
N LYS A 274 -20.13 27.94 15.64
CA LYS A 274 -19.64 29.11 14.93
C LYS A 274 -18.13 29.07 14.92
N ARG A 275 -17.53 28.82 13.74
CA ARG A 275 -16.08 28.82 13.58
C ARG A 275 -15.50 30.16 14.11
N PRO A 276 -14.49 30.13 14.99
CA PRO A 276 -13.91 31.35 15.56
C PRO A 276 -13.32 32.25 14.48
N LYS A 277 -13.24 33.56 14.74
CA LYS A 277 -12.43 34.47 13.92
C LYS A 277 -10.94 34.19 14.17
N LEU A 278 -10.08 34.50 13.20
CA LEU A 278 -8.63 34.33 13.35
C LEU A 278 -8.08 34.99 14.63
N SER A 279 -8.58 36.19 14.97
CA SER A 279 -8.15 36.93 16.17
C SER A 279 -8.57 36.28 17.50
N GLN A 280 -9.53 35.35 17.47
CA GLN A 280 -10.02 34.63 18.64
C GLN A 280 -9.25 33.32 18.86
N LEU A 281 -8.45 32.89 17.88
CA LEU A 281 -7.60 31.71 18.00
C LEU A 281 -6.34 32.03 18.81
N PRO A 282 -5.78 31.07 19.56
CA PRO A 282 -4.49 31.24 20.20
C PRO A 282 -3.40 31.66 19.20
N SER A 283 -2.46 32.50 19.62
CA SER A 283 -1.38 33.02 18.77
C SER A 283 -0.63 31.91 18.02
N LYS A 284 -0.36 30.80 18.70
CA LYS A 284 0.23 29.58 18.14
C LYS A 284 -0.57 29.05 16.93
N VAL A 285 -1.89 28.87 17.09
CA VAL A 285 -2.77 28.38 16.01
C VAL A 285 -2.83 29.38 14.86
N GLN A 286 -2.80 30.70 15.14
CA GLN A 286 -2.74 31.72 14.09
C GLN A 286 -1.44 31.62 13.27
N ARG A 287 -0.31 31.34 13.92
CA ARG A 287 0.99 31.13 13.27
C ARG A 287 0.97 29.84 12.44
N ASP A 288 0.40 28.76 12.96
CA ASP A 288 0.23 27.48 12.25
C ASP A 288 -0.58 27.67 10.96
N ILE A 289 -1.71 28.39 11.03
CA ILE A 289 -2.55 28.71 9.87
C ILE A 289 -1.76 29.46 8.79
N ARG A 290 -0.98 30.48 9.17
CA ARG A 290 -0.15 31.23 8.22
C ARG A 290 0.94 30.37 7.62
N ALA A 291 1.59 29.55 8.45
CA ALA A 291 2.69 28.71 8.02
C ALA A 291 2.23 27.63 7.03
N PHE A 292 1.08 26.99 7.26
CA PHE A 292 0.60 25.87 6.43
C PHE A 292 -0.24 26.31 5.23
N PHE A 293 -1.12 27.28 5.40
CA PHE A 293 -2.12 27.65 4.39
C PHE A 293 -1.96 29.07 3.84
N GLY A 294 -1.03 29.86 4.39
CA GLY A 294 -0.81 31.27 4.05
C GLY A 294 -1.89 32.22 4.58
N SER A 295 -3.17 31.83 4.54
CA SER A 295 -4.29 32.65 5.04
C SER A 295 -5.38 31.81 5.71
N TYR A 296 -6.08 32.42 6.67
CA TYR A 296 -7.20 31.78 7.36
C TYR A 296 -8.36 31.44 6.42
N LYS A 297 -8.60 32.29 5.42
CA LYS A 297 -9.64 32.07 4.41
C LYS A 297 -9.36 30.79 3.63
N ARG A 298 -8.11 30.60 3.18
CA ARG A 298 -7.71 29.39 2.45
C ARG A 298 -7.85 28.13 3.32
N ALA A 299 -7.36 28.17 4.56
CA ALA A 299 -7.51 27.06 5.50
C ALA A 299 -8.98 26.67 5.72
N CYS A 300 -9.86 27.66 5.89
CA CYS A 300 -11.31 27.45 6.01
C CYS A 300 -11.90 26.80 4.75
N SER A 301 -11.55 27.31 3.56
CA SER A 301 -12.06 26.75 2.30
C SER A 301 -11.62 25.30 2.07
N GLU A 302 -10.38 24.96 2.39
CA GLU A 302 -9.87 23.58 2.32
C GLU A 302 -10.59 22.67 3.33
N ALA A 303 -10.78 23.15 4.57
CA ALA A 303 -11.52 22.41 5.59
C ALA A 303 -13.00 22.18 5.22
N ASP A 304 -13.65 23.20 4.64
CA ASP A 304 -15.03 23.10 4.16
C ASP A 304 -15.14 22.08 3.01
N SER A 305 -14.17 22.07 2.08
CA SER A 305 -14.13 21.09 1.00
C SER A 305 -14.02 19.65 1.53
N LEU A 306 -13.18 19.40 2.53
CA LEU A 306 -13.09 18.08 3.18
C LEU A 306 -14.38 17.71 3.91
N MET A 307 -15.02 18.67 4.59
CA MET A 307 -16.30 18.45 5.26
C MET A 307 -17.41 18.05 4.28
N PHE A 308 -17.49 18.70 3.11
CA PHE A 308 -18.45 18.34 2.07
C PHE A 308 -18.20 16.92 1.54
N ARG A 309 -16.94 16.57 1.28
CA ARG A 309 -16.55 15.22 0.85
C ARG A 309 -16.89 14.17 1.91
N ALA A 310 -16.82 14.50 3.20
CA ALA A 310 -17.17 13.56 4.27
C ALA A 310 -18.66 13.15 4.25
N GLY A 311 -19.52 13.92 3.57
CA GLY A 311 -20.93 13.58 3.34
C GLY A 311 -21.18 12.66 2.14
N ASP A 312 -20.17 12.42 1.30
CA ASP A 312 -20.25 11.62 0.08
C ASP A 312 -19.86 10.16 0.34
N PRO A 313 -20.78 9.19 0.17
CA PRO A 313 -20.48 7.77 0.38
C PRO A 313 -19.35 7.22 -0.49
N ASP A 314 -19.16 7.70 -1.72
CA ASP A 314 -18.14 7.17 -2.63
C ASP A 314 -16.74 7.65 -2.21
N GLU A 315 -16.64 8.89 -1.71
CA GLU A 315 -15.41 9.43 -1.13
C GLU A 315 -15.02 8.71 0.17
N ILE A 316 -15.99 8.41 1.03
CA ILE A 316 -15.79 7.61 2.25
C ILE A 316 -15.40 6.17 1.91
N ASP A 317 -16.01 5.58 0.89
CA ASP A 317 -15.66 4.24 0.42
C ASP A 317 -14.21 4.16 -0.06
N ALA A 318 -13.84 5.07 -0.97
CA ALA A 318 -12.48 5.17 -1.48
C ALA A 318 -11.48 5.42 -0.35
N ALA A 319 -11.86 6.17 0.68
CA ALA A 319 -11.04 6.44 1.85
C ALA A 319 -10.85 5.20 2.73
N CYS A 320 -11.91 4.43 2.95
CA CYS A 320 -11.83 3.18 3.67
C CYS A 320 -10.92 2.17 2.95
N ILE A 321 -11.01 2.08 1.61
CA ILE A 321 -10.21 1.15 0.80
C ILE A 321 -8.71 1.49 0.84
N ARG A 322 -8.36 2.78 0.74
CA ARG A 322 -6.95 3.22 0.75
C ARG A 322 -6.35 3.32 2.16
N SER A 323 -7.17 3.18 3.20
CA SER A 323 -6.69 3.24 4.58
C SER A 323 -5.68 2.14 4.85
N LYS A 324 -4.50 2.52 5.33
CA LYS A 324 -3.46 1.58 5.79
C LYS A 324 -3.81 0.95 7.14
N ILE A 325 -4.77 1.54 7.85
CA ILE A 325 -5.19 1.12 9.18
C ILE A 325 -6.67 0.76 9.19
N GLY A 326 -7.00 -0.32 9.90
CA GLY A 326 -8.33 -0.86 10.09
C GLY A 326 -8.57 -2.19 9.36
N ARG A 327 -9.44 -3.01 9.96
CA ARG A 327 -10.00 -4.19 9.30
C ARG A 327 -11.12 -3.75 8.37
N LEU A 328 -10.82 -3.75 7.07
CA LEU A 328 -11.80 -3.51 6.03
C LEU A 328 -12.74 -4.72 5.88
N CYS A 329 -14.04 -4.45 5.90
CA CYS A 329 -15.13 -5.37 5.61
C CYS A 329 -15.93 -4.84 4.41
N PRO A 330 -16.83 -5.66 3.81
CA PRO A 330 -17.59 -5.25 2.62
C PRO A 330 -18.37 -3.94 2.77
N SER A 331 -18.86 -3.63 3.98
CA SER A 331 -19.69 -2.44 4.24
C SER A 331 -19.10 -1.45 5.25
N SER A 332 -17.91 -1.70 5.79
CA SER A 332 -17.35 -0.88 6.86
C SER A 332 -15.84 -1.04 7.04
N LEU A 333 -15.20 -0.01 7.59
CA LEU A 333 -13.86 -0.08 8.16
C LEU A 333 -13.96 -0.11 9.69
N TRP A 334 -13.23 -1.02 10.32
CA TRP A 334 -13.16 -1.15 11.78
C TRP A 334 -11.76 -0.82 12.28
N ILE A 335 -11.66 0.05 13.29
CA ILE A 335 -10.40 0.44 13.92
C ILE A 335 -10.54 0.39 15.44
N HIS A 336 -9.40 0.30 16.13
CA HIS A 336 -9.34 0.60 17.56
C HIS A 336 -9.38 2.13 17.78
N ASP A 337 -9.96 2.62 18.87
CA ASP A 337 -10.04 4.07 19.15
C ASP A 337 -8.64 4.72 19.22
N GLY A 338 -7.66 4.00 19.78
CA GLY A 338 -6.27 4.46 19.91
C GLY A 338 -5.55 4.79 18.60
N VAL A 339 -6.09 4.40 17.44
CA VAL A 339 -5.49 4.69 16.12
C VAL A 339 -6.33 5.65 15.28
N ARG A 340 -7.40 6.22 15.85
CA ARG A 340 -8.29 7.16 15.17
C ARG A 340 -7.52 8.31 14.50
N ASP A 341 -6.50 8.85 15.17
CA ASP A 341 -5.76 10.00 14.67
C ASP A 341 -4.81 9.69 13.51
N GLN A 342 -4.57 8.41 13.21
CA GLN A 342 -3.79 7.95 12.04
C GLN A 342 -4.64 7.78 10.78
N LEU A 343 -5.97 7.86 10.92
CA LEU A 343 -6.83 7.93 9.77
C LEU A 343 -6.54 9.19 8.97
N GLU A 344 -6.71 9.12 7.66
CA GLU A 344 -6.64 10.32 6.84
C GLU A 344 -7.73 11.36 7.21
N PRO A 345 -7.53 12.65 6.88
CA PRO A 345 -8.38 13.75 7.36
C PRO A 345 -9.86 13.56 7.10
N LEU A 346 -10.21 13.00 5.93
CA LEU A 346 -11.59 12.78 5.53
C LEU A 346 -12.32 11.81 6.48
N LEU A 347 -11.68 10.70 6.86
CA LEU A 347 -12.25 9.73 7.79
C LEU A 347 -12.26 10.26 9.23
N ARG A 348 -11.25 11.05 9.62
CA ARG A 348 -11.24 11.75 10.93
C ARG A 348 -12.36 12.77 11.06
N ILE A 349 -12.68 13.49 9.97
CA ILE A 349 -13.83 14.39 9.92
C ILE A 349 -15.13 13.57 9.97
N TYR A 350 -15.25 12.49 9.20
CA TYR A 350 -16.44 11.64 9.19
C TYR A 350 -16.76 11.04 10.58
N GLU A 351 -15.76 10.49 11.27
CA GLU A 351 -15.87 10.08 12.68
C GLU A 351 -16.15 11.28 13.58
N GLY A 352 -15.41 12.37 13.39
CA GLY A 352 -15.49 13.57 14.21
C GLY A 352 -16.87 14.23 14.17
N CYS A 353 -17.60 14.12 13.06
CA CYS A 353 -19.00 14.54 12.96
C CYS A 353 -19.90 13.78 13.95
N ALA A 354 -19.68 12.48 14.12
CA ALA A 354 -20.44 11.68 15.08
C ALA A 354 -20.04 12.04 16.52
N ARG A 355 -18.73 12.12 16.81
CA ARG A 355 -18.19 12.46 18.13
C ARG A 355 -18.54 13.88 18.58
N ALA A 356 -18.55 14.84 17.66
CA ALA A 356 -18.99 16.21 17.95
C ALA A 356 -20.47 16.27 18.37
N TYR A 357 -21.28 15.31 17.89
CA TYR A 357 -22.69 15.23 18.21
C TYR A 357 -22.98 14.48 19.53
N ILE A 358 -22.32 13.34 19.77
CA ILE A 358 -22.61 12.48 20.94
C ILE A 358 -21.61 12.59 22.10
N GLY A 359 -20.46 13.22 21.88
CA GLY A 359 -19.34 13.21 22.83
C GLY A 359 -18.50 11.93 22.77
N THR A 360 -17.72 11.70 23.83
CA THR A 360 -16.88 10.50 23.98
C THR A 360 -17.68 9.39 24.66
N ILE A 361 -17.50 8.15 24.22
CA ILE A 361 -18.14 6.97 24.81
C ILE A 361 -17.07 6.19 25.57
N GLU A 362 -17.15 6.19 26.90
CA GLU A 362 -16.06 5.71 27.79
C GLU A 362 -15.64 4.26 27.53
N ASP A 363 -16.60 3.34 27.39
CA ASP A 363 -16.30 1.90 27.24
C ASP A 363 -16.04 1.46 25.78
N ALA A 364 -16.13 2.38 24.81
CA ALA A 364 -15.97 2.04 23.41
C ALA A 364 -14.51 2.08 22.97
N ASN A 365 -13.90 0.90 22.82
CA ASN A 365 -12.54 0.75 22.31
C ASN A 365 -12.47 0.48 20.80
N LEU A 366 -13.62 0.29 20.13
CA LEU A 366 -13.70 0.09 18.69
C LEU A 366 -14.58 1.14 18.01
N ILE A 367 -14.15 1.58 16.83
CA ILE A 367 -14.90 2.47 15.94
C ILE A 367 -15.17 1.75 14.62
N LYS A 368 -16.44 1.72 14.21
CA LYS A 368 -16.90 1.21 12.92
C LYS A 368 -17.36 2.37 12.04
N LEU A 369 -16.62 2.64 10.98
CA LEU A 369 -17.00 3.59 9.93
C LEU A 369 -17.80 2.84 8.85
N HIS A 370 -19.07 3.21 8.64
CA HIS A 370 -19.88 2.58 7.60
C HIS A 370 -19.62 3.25 6.27
N ARG A 371 -19.25 2.46 5.24
CA ARG A 371 -18.81 2.95 3.92
C ARG A 371 -19.92 3.68 3.16
N PHE A 372 -21.12 3.09 3.14
CA PHE A 372 -22.19 3.55 2.23
C PHE A 372 -23.37 4.25 2.88
N SER A 373 -23.45 4.23 4.21
CA SER A 373 -24.72 4.54 4.90
C SER A 373 -24.72 5.76 5.81
N GLY A 374 -23.64 6.54 5.84
CA GLY A 374 -23.56 7.77 6.62
C GLY A 374 -23.71 7.53 8.13
N LYS A 375 -23.03 6.48 8.63
CA LYS A 375 -23.13 6.03 10.03
C LYS A 375 -21.74 5.78 10.60
N VAL A 376 -21.64 6.03 11.91
CA VAL A 376 -20.50 5.65 12.74
C VAL A 376 -21.05 4.80 13.89
N SER A 377 -20.32 3.77 14.30
CA SER A 377 -20.67 3.01 15.51
C SER A 377 -19.47 2.92 16.44
N TYR A 378 -19.70 3.16 17.71
CA TYR A 378 -18.74 3.01 18.81
C TYR A 378 -19.11 1.73 19.55
N LEU A 379 -18.17 0.82 19.72
CA LEU A 379 -18.44 -0.52 20.26
C LEU A 379 -17.50 -0.85 21.41
N ALA A 380 -18.08 -1.42 22.47
CA ALA A 380 -17.33 -1.97 23.59
C ALA A 380 -16.91 -3.40 23.28
N CYS A 381 -15.63 -3.69 23.48
CA CYS A 381 -15.05 -5.02 23.35
C CYS A 381 -14.05 -5.26 24.50
N PRO A 382 -14.54 -5.59 25.71
CA PRO A 382 -13.68 -5.69 26.90
C PRO A 382 -12.58 -6.75 26.74
N ASP A 383 -12.88 -7.86 26.06
CA ASP A 383 -11.94 -8.96 25.81
C ASP A 383 -11.09 -8.78 24.54
N PHE A 384 -10.99 -7.55 24.01
CA PHE A 384 -10.23 -7.26 22.78
C PHE A 384 -8.79 -7.80 22.85
N GLU A 385 -8.17 -7.81 24.03
CA GLU A 385 -6.80 -8.27 24.20
C GLU A 385 -6.68 -9.77 24.52
N SER A 386 -7.52 -10.25 25.44
CA SER A 386 -7.44 -11.56 26.08
C SER A 386 -7.96 -12.70 25.19
N ASP A 387 -9.08 -12.47 24.49
CA ASP A 387 -9.71 -13.48 23.63
C ASP A 387 -9.10 -13.43 22.21
N PRO A 388 -8.76 -14.55 21.56
CA PRO A 388 -8.41 -14.56 20.14
C PRO A 388 -9.49 -14.00 19.23
N HIS A 389 -10.77 -14.28 19.53
CA HIS A 389 -11.92 -13.85 18.72
C HIS A 389 -13.06 -13.29 19.58
N PRO A 390 -12.85 -12.11 20.18
CA PRO A 390 -13.80 -11.52 21.11
C PRO A 390 -15.09 -11.09 20.42
N ILE A 391 -16.12 -10.87 21.22
CA ILE A 391 -17.39 -10.27 20.79
C ILE A 391 -17.44 -8.80 21.21
N THR A 392 -18.32 -8.06 20.56
CA THR A 392 -18.74 -6.74 21.06
C THR A 392 -19.88 -6.91 22.04
N THR A 393 -19.83 -6.22 23.17
CA THR A 393 -20.84 -6.30 24.24
C THR A 393 -21.88 -5.20 24.13
N GLU A 394 -21.50 -4.04 23.60
CA GLU A 394 -22.37 -2.87 23.43
C GLU A 394 -22.05 -2.14 22.13
N THR A 395 -23.06 -1.45 21.58
CA THR A 395 -22.91 -0.63 20.38
C THR A 395 -23.74 0.64 20.48
N THR A 396 -23.07 1.79 20.39
CA THR A 396 -23.69 3.09 20.17
C THR A 396 -23.55 3.46 18.70
N LYS A 397 -24.66 3.56 17.98
CA LYS A 397 -24.70 3.86 16.54
C LYS A 397 -25.26 5.26 16.30
N VAL A 398 -24.57 6.04 15.48
CA VAL A 398 -24.97 7.39 15.08
C VAL A 398 -25.27 7.40 13.58
N TRP A 399 -26.44 7.93 13.21
CA TRP A 399 -26.83 8.18 11.83
C TRP A 399 -26.61 9.66 11.53
N LEU A 400 -25.55 10.00 10.80
CA LEU A 400 -25.14 11.40 10.59
C LEU A 400 -26.18 12.21 9.82
N ARG A 401 -26.92 11.58 8.90
CA ARG A 401 -27.96 12.26 8.10
C ARG A 401 -29.22 12.62 8.90
N THR A 402 -29.59 11.80 9.87
CA THR A 402 -30.83 11.98 10.65
C THR A 402 -30.56 12.41 12.09
N LEU A 403 -29.29 12.48 12.50
CA LEU A 403 -28.83 12.70 13.88
C LEU A 403 -29.47 11.74 14.90
N ARG A 404 -29.91 10.57 14.44
CA ARG A 404 -30.45 9.54 15.33
C ARG A 404 -29.29 8.84 16.02
N VAL A 405 -29.46 8.56 17.31
CA VAL A 405 -28.59 7.68 18.08
C VAL A 405 -29.35 6.41 18.46
N GLY A 406 -28.68 5.26 18.44
CA GLY A 406 -29.24 3.98 18.85
C GLY A 406 -28.23 3.21 19.69
N PHE A 407 -28.71 2.67 20.81
CA PHE A 407 -27.94 1.88 21.76
C PHE A 407 -28.38 0.42 21.65
N TYR A 408 -27.42 -0.49 21.64
CA TYR A 408 -27.67 -1.92 21.49
C TYR A 408 -26.77 -2.69 22.43
N GLU A 409 -27.37 -3.44 23.35
CA GLU A 409 -26.69 -4.49 24.10
C GLU A 409 -26.53 -5.72 23.21
N THR A 410 -25.31 -6.24 23.14
CA THR A 410 -24.93 -7.31 22.21
C THR A 410 -24.24 -8.50 22.89
N ALA A 411 -23.98 -8.41 24.21
CA ALA A 411 -23.39 -9.47 25.01
C ALA A 411 -24.18 -10.79 24.95
N ASP A 412 -25.51 -10.72 25.03
CA ASP A 412 -26.41 -11.90 25.08
C ASP A 412 -26.80 -12.46 23.71
N ARG A 413 -26.17 -12.01 22.63
CA ARG A 413 -26.44 -12.57 21.30
C ARG A 413 -26.08 -14.05 21.29
N ILE A 414 -27.05 -14.89 20.92
CA ILE A 414 -26.88 -16.36 20.85
C ILE A 414 -25.75 -16.75 19.88
N ASN A 415 -25.65 -16.05 18.75
CA ASN A 415 -24.66 -16.31 17.71
C ASN A 415 -23.99 -15.00 17.24
N PRO A 416 -23.12 -14.41 18.07
CA PRO A 416 -22.52 -13.11 17.77
C PRO A 416 -21.47 -13.25 16.65
N PRO A 417 -21.25 -12.19 15.85
CA PRO A 417 -20.06 -12.09 15.02
C PRO A 417 -18.82 -12.05 15.92
N LEU A 418 -17.77 -12.76 15.52
CA LEU A 418 -16.50 -12.77 16.23
C LEU A 418 -15.51 -11.85 15.53
N LEU A 419 -14.82 -11.02 16.30
CA LEU A 419 -13.74 -10.19 15.78
C LEU A 419 -12.57 -11.08 15.32
N ASP A 420 -12.01 -10.74 14.19
CA ASP A 420 -10.82 -11.37 13.62
C ASP A 420 -9.85 -10.26 13.14
N ARG A 421 -8.65 -10.66 12.73
CA ARG A 421 -7.57 -9.76 12.29
C ARG A 421 -7.42 -8.47 13.07
N LYS A 422 -7.40 -8.59 14.39
CA LYS A 422 -7.23 -7.47 15.31
C LYS A 422 -5.94 -6.71 15.07
N GLU A 423 -4.91 -7.35 14.52
CA GLU A 423 -3.66 -6.70 14.11
C GLU A 423 -3.86 -5.57 13.10
N ARG A 424 -4.90 -5.64 12.26
CA ARG A 424 -5.21 -4.60 11.29
C ARG A 424 -5.86 -3.38 11.95
N MET A 425 -6.40 -3.52 13.15
CA MET A 425 -7.10 -2.44 13.87
C MET A 425 -6.16 -1.63 14.78
N LEU A 426 -4.88 -2.01 14.87
CA LEU A 426 -3.88 -1.46 15.78
C LEU A 426 -2.78 -0.71 15.04
N ASP A 427 -2.03 0.09 15.79
CA ASP A 427 -0.84 0.82 15.33
C ASP A 427 0.24 -0.17 14.87
N SER A 428 1.07 0.22 13.92
CA SER A 428 2.19 -0.59 13.47
C SER A 428 3.14 -1.01 14.60
N ASP A 429 3.31 -0.15 15.60
CA ASP A 429 4.22 -0.28 16.73
C ASP A 429 3.53 -0.82 18.01
N ASP A 430 2.25 -1.22 17.93
CA ASP A 430 1.55 -1.83 19.08
C ASP A 430 2.12 -3.23 19.38
N ASP A 431 2.63 -3.42 20.60
CA ASP A 431 3.24 -4.68 21.06
C ASP A 431 2.33 -5.91 20.86
N ARG A 432 1.00 -5.73 20.92
CA ARG A 432 0.01 -6.80 20.78
C ARG A 432 -0.16 -7.23 19.33
N ARG A 433 0.20 -6.37 18.36
CA ARG A 433 -0.01 -6.57 16.92
C ARG A 433 0.67 -7.85 16.42
N SER A 434 1.94 -8.07 16.79
CA SER A 434 2.71 -9.26 16.38
C SER A 434 2.05 -10.58 16.81
N LYS A 435 1.47 -10.61 18.01
CA LYS A 435 0.74 -11.76 18.56
C LYS A 435 -0.52 -12.07 17.74
N PHE A 436 -1.29 -11.04 17.39
CA PHE A 436 -2.52 -11.17 16.61
C PHE A 436 -2.23 -11.52 15.15
N GLU A 437 -1.24 -10.88 14.53
CA GLU A 437 -0.84 -11.15 13.15
C GLU A 437 -0.39 -12.60 12.96
N ARG A 438 0.35 -13.15 13.92
CA ARG A 438 0.75 -14.56 13.92
C ARG A 438 -0.46 -15.50 13.92
N LEU A 439 -1.46 -15.22 14.76
CA LEU A 439 -2.70 -16.01 14.83
C LEU A 439 -3.47 -15.91 13.49
N SER A 440 -3.72 -14.68 13.04
CA SER A 440 -4.38 -14.37 11.78
C SER A 440 -3.74 -15.08 10.58
N SER A 441 -2.41 -15.12 10.53
CA SER A 441 -1.64 -15.82 9.48
C SER A 441 -1.84 -17.34 9.51
N GLN A 442 -1.89 -17.94 10.70
CA GLN A 442 -2.19 -19.38 10.85
C GLN A 442 -3.59 -19.70 10.33
N GLU A 443 -4.57 -18.85 10.65
CA GLU A 443 -5.96 -19.01 10.25
C GLU A 443 -6.16 -18.86 8.74
N VAL A 444 -5.45 -17.94 8.08
CA VAL A 444 -5.47 -17.84 6.61
C VAL A 444 -4.90 -19.09 5.98
N THR A 445 -3.71 -19.49 6.45
CA THR A 445 -2.96 -20.62 5.91
C THR A 445 -3.78 -21.91 5.96
N HIS A 446 -4.63 -22.03 6.97
CA HIS A 446 -5.50 -23.19 7.15
C HIS A 446 -6.93 -23.01 6.63
N GLY A 447 -7.23 -21.90 5.95
CA GLY A 447 -8.53 -21.66 5.32
C GLY A 447 -9.68 -21.36 6.29
N LEU A 448 -9.37 -20.90 7.50
CA LEU A 448 -10.38 -20.43 8.47
C LEU A 448 -10.82 -18.99 8.18
N LEU A 449 -9.91 -18.17 7.66
CA LEU A 449 -10.16 -16.78 7.28
C LEU A 449 -9.82 -16.54 5.82
N HIS A 450 -10.65 -15.75 5.15
CA HIS A 450 -10.40 -15.24 3.80
C HIS A 450 -10.31 -13.72 3.83
N ASP A 451 -9.62 -13.14 2.85
CA ASP A 451 -9.61 -11.69 2.69
C ASP A 451 -10.98 -11.20 2.21
N GLU A 452 -11.33 -9.97 2.60
CA GLU A 452 -12.57 -9.26 2.23
C GLU A 452 -13.89 -9.82 2.83
N ASP A 453 -13.85 -10.92 3.58
CA ASP A 453 -15.02 -11.44 4.29
C ASP A 453 -15.44 -10.56 5.48
N ASP A 454 -16.76 -10.56 5.76
CA ASP A 454 -17.33 -10.05 7.00
C ASP A 454 -17.05 -11.00 8.18
N PHE A 455 -17.22 -10.52 9.40
CA PHE A 455 -16.96 -11.31 10.59
C PHE A 455 -17.81 -12.58 10.64
N LEU A 456 -17.16 -13.72 10.84
CA LEU A 456 -17.84 -15.00 10.99
C LEU A 456 -18.60 -15.05 12.31
N THR A 457 -19.80 -15.63 12.28
CA THR A 457 -20.55 -15.87 13.51
C THR A 457 -19.90 -16.97 14.33
N ARG A 458 -20.09 -16.93 15.66
CA ARG A 458 -19.55 -17.93 16.60
C ARG A 458 -19.83 -19.38 16.17
N ALA A 459 -21.03 -19.66 15.67
CA ALA A 459 -21.42 -20.98 15.20
C ALA A 459 -20.64 -21.40 13.94
N VAL A 460 -20.50 -20.49 12.97
CA VAL A 460 -19.72 -20.75 11.74
C VAL A 460 -18.25 -20.94 12.07
N TRP A 461 -17.68 -20.09 12.94
CA TRP A 461 -16.30 -20.21 13.38
C TRP A 461 -16.01 -21.57 14.03
N LYS A 462 -16.86 -21.98 14.98
CA LYS A 462 -16.75 -23.29 15.64
C LYS A 462 -16.89 -24.45 14.65
N ALA A 463 -17.82 -24.35 13.69
CA ALA A 463 -17.99 -25.37 12.66
C ALA A 463 -16.76 -25.48 11.75
N ASN A 464 -16.15 -24.35 11.37
CA ASN A 464 -14.94 -24.34 10.55
C ASN A 464 -13.74 -24.95 11.29
N LEU A 465 -13.52 -24.57 12.56
CA LEU A 465 -12.48 -25.18 13.41
C LEU A 465 -12.66 -26.69 13.52
N GLN A 466 -13.88 -27.17 13.77
CA GLN A 466 -14.19 -28.60 13.85
C GLN A 466 -13.95 -29.31 12.52
N THR A 467 -14.43 -28.74 11.42
CA THR A 467 -14.31 -29.31 10.08
C THR A 467 -12.85 -29.44 9.66
N LEU A 468 -12.02 -28.45 10.00
CA LEU A 468 -10.60 -28.41 9.65
C LEU A 468 -9.70 -29.08 10.70
N GLY A 469 -10.27 -29.56 11.81
CA GLY A 469 -9.53 -30.29 12.85
C GLY A 469 -8.60 -29.42 13.69
N PHE A 470 -8.96 -28.16 13.92
CA PHE A 470 -8.19 -27.22 14.74
C PHE A 470 -8.93 -26.82 16.01
N GLU A 471 -8.16 -26.34 16.99
CA GLU A 471 -8.65 -25.67 18.20
C GLU A 471 -7.74 -24.49 18.54
N HIS A 472 -8.27 -23.52 19.29
CA HIS A 472 -7.50 -22.40 19.82
C HIS A 472 -6.94 -22.72 21.20
N ARG A 473 -5.68 -22.33 21.45
CA ARG A 473 -5.05 -22.31 22.78
C ARG A 473 -4.47 -20.92 23.02
N GLY A 474 -5.32 -20.02 23.55
CA GLY A 474 -5.05 -18.58 23.51
C GLY A 474 -4.93 -18.10 22.06
N HIS A 475 -3.97 -17.21 21.77
CA HIS A 475 -3.68 -16.74 20.40
C HIS A 475 -2.76 -17.69 19.62
N ARG A 476 -3.08 -19.00 19.64
CA ARG A 476 -2.41 -20.02 18.84
C ARG A 476 -3.43 -21.02 18.32
N LEU A 477 -3.39 -21.26 17.02
CA LEU A 477 -4.14 -22.32 16.38
C LEU A 477 -3.33 -23.62 16.46
N VAL A 478 -3.92 -24.66 17.03
CA VAL A 478 -3.27 -25.98 17.14
C VAL A 478 -4.15 -27.05 16.51
N ARG A 479 -3.52 -28.06 15.89
CA ARG A 479 -4.26 -29.24 15.45
C ARG A 479 -4.83 -29.95 16.67
N ARG A 480 -6.13 -30.25 16.60
CA ARG A 480 -6.77 -31.05 17.63
C ARG A 480 -6.11 -32.43 17.63
N LYS A 481 -5.57 -32.85 18.78
CA LYS A 481 -5.15 -34.24 18.96
C LYS A 481 -6.40 -35.10 19.03
N THR A 482 -6.81 -35.65 17.90
CA THR A 482 -7.82 -36.72 17.88
C THR A 482 -7.28 -37.93 17.16
N ASN A 483 -7.21 -39.05 17.88
CA ASN A 483 -6.87 -40.41 17.44
C ASN A 483 -7.93 -41.02 16.50
N SER A 484 -8.59 -40.21 15.66
CA SER A 484 -9.58 -40.72 14.71
C SER A 484 -9.72 -39.75 13.53
N PRO A 485 -9.84 -40.24 12.29
CA PRO A 485 -10.07 -39.40 11.12
C PRO A 485 -11.40 -38.64 11.25
N PRO A 486 -11.53 -37.44 10.65
CA PRO A 486 -12.73 -36.63 10.76
C PRO A 486 -13.94 -37.38 10.18
N SER A 487 -14.99 -37.57 10.99
CA SER A 487 -16.27 -38.04 10.51
C SER A 487 -16.93 -36.94 9.69
N VAL A 488 -17.10 -37.14 8.37
CA VAL A 488 -17.90 -36.23 7.54
C VAL A 488 -19.33 -36.23 8.05
N VAL A 489 -19.82 -35.08 8.52
CA VAL A 489 -21.21 -34.90 8.92
C VAL A 489 -22.02 -34.57 7.67
N LEU A 490 -22.85 -35.52 7.23
CA LEU A 490 -23.74 -35.33 6.09
C LEU A 490 -24.84 -34.28 6.41
N PRO A 491 -25.27 -33.48 5.41
CA PRO A 491 -26.40 -32.57 5.57
C PRO A 491 -27.69 -33.35 5.87
N LYS A 492 -28.68 -32.70 6.50
CA LYS A 492 -29.96 -33.32 6.85
C LYS A 492 -31.08 -32.84 5.93
N ARG A 493 -32.07 -33.71 5.70
CA ARG A 493 -33.32 -33.35 5.02
C ARG A 493 -34.07 -32.27 5.80
N CYS A 494 -34.98 -31.58 5.12
CA CYS A 494 -35.90 -30.64 5.76
C CYS A 494 -36.71 -31.35 6.86
N SER A 495 -36.51 -30.97 8.12
CA SER A 495 -37.23 -31.56 9.25
C SER A 495 -38.76 -31.43 9.13
N LYS A 496 -39.23 -30.30 8.60
CA LYS A 496 -40.66 -30.00 8.40
C LYS A 496 -41.36 -30.99 7.47
N TYR A 497 -40.69 -31.37 6.38
CA TYR A 497 -41.29 -32.19 5.33
C TYR A 497 -40.75 -33.62 5.27
N ARG A 498 -39.75 -33.94 6.11
CA ARG A 498 -38.97 -35.20 6.15
C ARG A 498 -38.15 -35.49 4.89
N VAL A 499 -38.50 -34.85 3.77
CA VAL A 499 -37.75 -34.77 2.52
C VAL A 499 -37.53 -33.31 2.13
N GLY A 500 -36.53 -33.07 1.31
CA GLY A 500 -36.22 -31.79 0.70
C GLY A 500 -34.91 -31.16 1.17
N LYS A 501 -34.14 -30.62 0.21
CA LYS A 501 -32.90 -29.87 0.47
C LYS A 501 -33.22 -28.40 0.72
N ARG A 502 -32.64 -27.82 1.77
CA ARG A 502 -32.78 -26.39 2.10
C ARG A 502 -31.62 -25.58 1.54
N ILE A 503 -31.93 -24.55 0.74
CA ILE A 503 -30.94 -23.63 0.16
C ILE A 503 -31.55 -22.22 0.13
N GLY A 504 -30.91 -21.26 0.80
CA GLY A 504 -31.26 -19.82 0.68
C GLY A 504 -32.73 -19.48 0.93
N GLY A 505 -33.34 -20.07 1.97
CA GLY A 505 -34.77 -19.86 2.29
C GLY A 505 -35.76 -20.63 1.40
N ALA A 506 -35.26 -21.48 0.51
CA ALA A 506 -36.09 -22.36 -0.30
C ALA A 506 -35.89 -23.84 0.05
N VAL A 507 -36.94 -24.63 -0.16
CA VAL A 507 -36.92 -26.09 -0.07
C VAL A 507 -37.09 -26.68 -1.45
N TYR A 508 -36.25 -27.66 -1.79
CA TYR A 508 -36.27 -28.36 -3.07
C TYR A 508 -36.64 -29.82 -2.84
N VAL A 509 -37.68 -30.30 -3.50
CA VAL A 509 -38.17 -31.69 -3.41
C VAL A 509 -38.30 -32.29 -4.81
N HIS A 510 -38.18 -33.61 -4.91
CA HIS A 510 -38.51 -34.32 -6.14
C HIS A 510 -40.03 -34.32 -6.37
N ARG A 511 -40.47 -34.39 -7.63
CA ARG A 511 -41.89 -34.31 -8.03
C ARG A 511 -42.76 -35.36 -7.35
N ASP A 512 -42.23 -36.55 -7.06
CA ASP A 512 -43.00 -37.61 -6.38
C ASP A 512 -43.37 -37.23 -4.94
N PHE A 513 -42.58 -36.32 -4.36
CA PHE A 513 -42.77 -35.82 -3.01
C PHE A 513 -43.35 -34.41 -2.96
N GLU A 514 -43.78 -33.83 -4.08
CA GLU A 514 -44.29 -32.46 -4.09
C GLU A 514 -45.49 -32.25 -3.15
N HIS A 515 -46.29 -33.30 -2.91
CA HIS A 515 -47.46 -33.30 -2.05
C HIS A 515 -47.15 -32.84 -0.61
N VAL A 516 -45.91 -33.03 -0.13
CA VAL A 516 -45.48 -32.58 1.20
C VAL A 516 -45.51 -31.05 1.35
N LEU A 517 -45.50 -30.32 0.23
CA LEU A 517 -45.53 -28.85 0.20
C LEU A 517 -46.96 -28.28 0.37
N GLY A 518 -47.98 -29.13 0.41
CA GLY A 518 -49.37 -28.77 0.73
C GLY A 518 -50.15 -28.07 -0.39
N GLU A 519 -51.32 -27.54 -0.04
CA GLU A 519 -52.25 -26.89 -0.98
C GLU A 519 -51.64 -25.77 -1.84
N PRO A 520 -50.75 -24.89 -1.33
CA PRO A 520 -50.14 -23.85 -2.15
C PRO A 520 -49.36 -24.41 -3.36
N MET A 521 -48.76 -25.61 -3.21
CA MET A 521 -48.07 -26.28 -4.30
C MET A 521 -49.07 -26.72 -5.37
N ALA A 522 -50.18 -27.35 -4.98
CA ALA A 522 -51.21 -27.80 -5.92
C ALA A 522 -51.82 -26.61 -6.69
N ALA A 523 -52.07 -25.49 -6.01
CA ALA A 523 -52.57 -24.25 -6.61
C ALA A 523 -51.54 -23.60 -7.55
N ALA A 524 -50.25 -23.72 -7.27
CA ALA A 524 -49.20 -23.26 -8.18
C ALA A 524 -49.08 -24.17 -9.41
N LYS A 525 -49.15 -25.50 -9.22
CA LYS A 525 -49.05 -26.51 -10.27
C LYS A 525 -50.18 -26.38 -11.29
N SER A 526 -51.40 -26.04 -10.86
CA SER A 526 -52.54 -25.86 -11.77
C SER A 526 -52.39 -24.67 -12.74
N ARG A 527 -51.40 -23.79 -12.51
CA ARG A 527 -51.09 -22.66 -13.39
C ARG A 527 -50.01 -22.96 -14.43
N LEU A 528 -49.40 -24.14 -14.38
CA LEU A 528 -48.39 -24.51 -15.36
C LEU A 528 -49.00 -24.64 -16.76
N PRO A 529 -48.22 -24.34 -17.82
CA PRO A 529 -48.62 -24.64 -19.18
C PRO A 529 -48.96 -26.13 -19.34
N ALA A 530 -49.94 -26.44 -20.19
CA ALA A 530 -50.27 -27.81 -20.52
C ALA A 530 -49.03 -28.53 -21.09
N GLY A 531 -48.73 -29.72 -20.56
CA GLY A 531 -47.57 -30.51 -20.97
C GLY A 531 -46.22 -30.01 -20.45
N PHE A 532 -46.17 -29.06 -19.50
CA PHE A 532 -44.90 -28.63 -18.90
C PHE A 532 -44.29 -29.74 -18.03
N GLU A 533 -43.16 -30.29 -18.48
CA GLU A 533 -42.43 -31.32 -17.73
C GLU A 533 -41.50 -30.71 -16.68
N TYR A 534 -41.48 -31.32 -15.51
CA TYR A 534 -40.54 -30.98 -14.43
C TYR A 534 -40.23 -32.21 -13.59
N THR A 535 -39.11 -32.14 -12.88
CA THR A 535 -38.62 -33.22 -12.00
C THR A 535 -38.45 -32.72 -10.57
N VAL A 536 -38.11 -31.44 -10.40
CA VAL A 536 -37.85 -30.83 -9.09
C VAL A 536 -38.80 -29.66 -8.86
N VAL A 537 -39.39 -29.61 -7.67
CA VAL A 537 -40.18 -28.48 -7.19
C VAL A 537 -39.39 -27.71 -6.14
N LYS A 538 -39.20 -26.42 -6.37
CA LYS A 538 -38.60 -25.48 -5.43
C LYS A 538 -39.68 -24.59 -4.84
N HIS A 539 -39.86 -24.61 -3.53
CA HIS A 539 -40.71 -23.68 -2.80
C HIS A 539 -39.85 -22.65 -2.06
N ASN A 540 -39.99 -21.37 -2.41
CA ASN A 540 -39.34 -20.27 -1.70
C ASN A 540 -40.24 -19.80 -0.55
N GLU A 541 -39.88 -20.15 0.68
CA GLU A 541 -40.70 -19.86 1.86
C GLU A 541 -40.71 -18.36 2.22
N THR A 542 -39.77 -17.57 1.70
CA THR A 542 -39.68 -16.12 1.97
C THR A 542 -40.69 -15.31 1.16
N ASN A 543 -40.96 -15.71 -0.09
CA ASN A 543 -41.86 -14.96 -0.99
C ASN A 543 -43.05 -15.77 -1.52
N GLY A 544 -43.15 -17.04 -1.14
CA GLY A 544 -44.24 -17.95 -1.52
C GLY A 544 -44.19 -18.44 -2.96
N ASN A 545 -43.10 -18.19 -3.70
CA ASN A 545 -43.00 -18.61 -5.09
C ASN A 545 -42.67 -20.09 -5.22
N PHE A 546 -43.26 -20.73 -6.23
CA PHE A 546 -42.92 -22.09 -6.65
C PHE A 546 -42.14 -22.06 -7.96
N SER A 547 -41.08 -22.87 -8.07
CA SER A 547 -40.39 -23.11 -9.33
C SER A 547 -40.44 -24.59 -9.67
N PHE A 548 -40.86 -24.90 -10.89
CA PHE A 548 -40.95 -26.24 -11.44
C PHE A 548 -39.82 -26.40 -12.44
N ILE A 549 -38.82 -27.21 -12.08
CA ILE A 549 -37.53 -27.29 -12.76
C ILE A 549 -37.43 -28.64 -13.48
N HIS A 550 -37.21 -28.59 -14.79
CA HIS A 550 -36.92 -29.75 -15.60
C HIS A 550 -35.50 -30.23 -15.33
N CYS A 551 -35.35 -31.51 -14.97
CA CYS A 551 -34.07 -32.13 -14.64
C CYS A 551 -34.16 -33.60 -15.05
N PRO A 552 -33.99 -33.91 -16.34
CA PRO A 552 -34.30 -35.23 -16.89
C PRO A 552 -33.30 -36.30 -16.44
N ASP A 553 -32.08 -35.90 -16.09
CA ASP A 553 -30.99 -36.77 -15.60
C ASP A 553 -31.03 -36.98 -14.07
N PHE A 554 -32.12 -36.60 -13.39
CA PHE A 554 -32.19 -36.61 -11.92
C PHE A 554 -31.90 -37.98 -11.31
N ASP A 555 -32.44 -39.03 -11.90
CA ASP A 555 -32.24 -40.40 -11.43
C ASP A 555 -30.92 -41.00 -11.93
N GLU A 556 -30.50 -40.67 -13.14
CA GLU A 556 -29.33 -41.25 -13.82
C GLU A 556 -27.99 -40.64 -13.37
N SER A 557 -27.92 -39.31 -13.21
CA SER A 557 -26.68 -38.61 -12.92
C SER A 557 -26.43 -38.49 -11.41
N PRO A 558 -25.20 -38.71 -10.91
CA PRO A 558 -24.88 -38.46 -9.50
C PRO A 558 -25.08 -36.99 -9.09
N GLU A 559 -24.78 -36.07 -10.02
CA GLU A 559 -24.94 -34.63 -9.87
C GLU A 559 -25.79 -34.07 -11.02
N PRO A 560 -27.12 -34.21 -10.94
CA PRO A 560 -28.01 -33.94 -12.06
C PRO A 560 -28.14 -32.44 -12.34
N SER A 561 -28.32 -32.10 -13.61
CA SER A 561 -28.24 -30.72 -14.11
C SER A 561 -29.62 -30.06 -14.24
N THR A 562 -29.69 -28.78 -13.88
CA THR A 562 -30.93 -27.99 -14.02
C THR A 562 -31.15 -27.59 -15.48
N GLY A 563 -32.31 -27.95 -16.03
CA GLY A 563 -32.79 -27.51 -17.34
C GLY A 563 -33.67 -26.26 -17.28
N SER A 564 -34.62 -26.17 -18.22
CA SER A 564 -35.64 -25.12 -18.23
C SER A 564 -36.54 -25.19 -17.00
N TYR A 565 -37.13 -24.08 -16.61
CA TYR A 565 -38.00 -24.03 -15.44
C TYR A 565 -39.08 -22.97 -15.54
N ALA A 566 -40.22 -23.25 -14.92
CA ALA A 566 -41.33 -22.31 -14.76
C ALA A 566 -41.38 -21.80 -13.32
N VAL A 567 -41.50 -20.48 -13.15
CA VAL A 567 -41.69 -19.85 -11.84
C VAL A 567 -43.13 -19.36 -11.75
N VAL A 568 -43.87 -19.88 -10.78
CA VAL A 568 -45.20 -19.42 -10.41
C VAL A 568 -45.06 -18.55 -9.18
N LYS A 569 -45.35 -17.26 -9.34
CA LYS A 569 -45.30 -16.30 -8.25
C LYS A 569 -46.51 -16.44 -7.31
N SER A 570 -46.41 -15.87 -6.12
CA SER A 570 -47.53 -15.82 -5.15
C SER A 570 -48.74 -15.02 -5.66
N ASP A 571 -48.52 -14.01 -6.50
CA ASP A 571 -49.59 -13.29 -7.25
C ASP A 571 -50.19 -14.14 -8.39
N GLY A 572 -49.59 -15.30 -8.67
CA GLY A 572 -50.06 -16.24 -9.66
C GLY A 572 -49.53 -16.05 -11.07
N VAL A 573 -48.63 -15.09 -11.29
CA VAL A 573 -47.94 -14.87 -12.57
C VAL A 573 -46.95 -16.00 -12.83
N VAL A 574 -46.98 -16.54 -14.05
CA VAL A 574 -46.09 -17.61 -14.51
C VAL A 574 -44.99 -17.05 -15.41
N LYS A 575 -43.74 -17.40 -15.15
CA LYS A 575 -42.59 -17.06 -16.01
C LYS A 575 -41.78 -18.30 -16.35
N ILE A 576 -41.65 -18.59 -17.64
CA ILE A 576 -40.80 -19.68 -18.15
C ILE A 576 -39.40 -19.15 -18.40
N ARG A 577 -38.38 -19.92 -18.03
CA ARG A 577 -36.97 -19.61 -18.22
C ARG A 577 -36.30 -20.79 -18.95
N PRO A 578 -35.46 -20.52 -19.97
CA PRO A 578 -34.66 -21.55 -20.61
C PRO A 578 -33.57 -22.06 -19.63
N ALA A 579 -32.96 -23.20 -19.98
CA ALA A 579 -31.77 -23.67 -19.29
C ALA A 579 -30.63 -22.65 -19.43
N LEU A 580 -29.76 -22.59 -18.42
CA LEU A 580 -28.55 -21.77 -18.47
C LEU A 580 -27.48 -22.45 -19.33
N SER A 581 -26.62 -21.66 -19.98
CA SER A 581 -25.46 -22.18 -20.72
C SER A 581 -24.48 -22.93 -19.82
N ASP A 582 -24.29 -22.45 -18.58
CA ASP A 582 -23.63 -23.18 -17.49
C ASP A 582 -24.68 -23.51 -16.42
N PRO A 583 -25.29 -24.72 -16.48
CA PRO A 583 -26.38 -25.11 -15.59
C PRO A 583 -25.90 -25.26 -14.15
N PHE A 584 -26.85 -25.14 -13.21
CA PHE A 584 -26.60 -25.58 -11.85
C PHE A 584 -26.72 -27.10 -11.77
N ILE A 585 -26.03 -27.71 -10.81
CA ILE A 585 -26.13 -29.13 -10.49
C ILE A 585 -26.68 -29.34 -9.08
N TYR A 586 -27.30 -30.50 -8.84
CA TYR A 586 -27.77 -30.88 -7.51
C TYR A 586 -26.83 -31.88 -6.83
N HIS A 587 -25.83 -31.37 -6.12
CA HIS A 587 -25.13 -32.18 -5.11
C HIS A 587 -26.07 -32.54 -3.95
N HIS A 588 -25.86 -33.70 -3.32
CA HIS A 588 -26.76 -34.25 -2.28
C HIS A 588 -28.20 -34.47 -2.76
N LYS A 589 -28.41 -34.99 -3.98
CA LYS A 589 -29.76 -35.24 -4.54
C LYS A 589 -30.62 -36.14 -3.65
N TRP A 590 -30.01 -37.04 -2.88
CA TRP A 590 -30.67 -37.87 -1.87
C TRP A 590 -31.47 -37.09 -0.81
N LEU A 591 -31.19 -35.80 -0.62
CA LEU A 591 -31.99 -34.95 0.27
C LEU A 591 -33.39 -34.65 -0.25
N PHE A 592 -33.63 -34.77 -1.56
CA PHE A 592 -34.86 -34.34 -2.23
C PHE A 592 -35.97 -35.41 -2.17
N VAL A 593 -35.59 -36.63 -1.81
CA VAL A 593 -36.41 -37.85 -1.77
C VAL A 593 -36.30 -38.50 -0.39
N ASP A 594 -37.15 -39.49 -0.09
CA ASP A 594 -37.02 -40.30 1.11
C ASP A 594 -35.96 -41.40 0.96
N ASP A 595 -35.81 -42.28 1.97
CA ASP A 595 -34.83 -43.37 1.91
C ASP A 595 -35.29 -44.58 1.08
N ASP A 596 -36.59 -44.69 0.78
CA ASP A 596 -37.19 -45.80 0.03
C ASP A 596 -37.38 -45.49 -1.47
N TYR A 597 -36.90 -44.32 -1.92
CA TYR A 597 -36.99 -43.87 -3.29
C TYR A 597 -36.29 -44.83 -4.26
N ARG A 598 -37.01 -45.24 -5.32
CA ARG A 598 -36.56 -46.28 -6.26
C ARG A 598 -35.84 -45.74 -7.51
N GLY A 599 -35.79 -44.42 -7.71
CA GLY A 599 -35.16 -43.83 -8.90
C GLY A 599 -33.63 -43.94 -8.88
N PHE A 600 -32.98 -44.00 -7.71
CA PHE A 600 -31.55 -44.25 -7.57
C PHE A 600 -31.22 -44.82 -6.18
N ASP A 601 -30.02 -45.38 -5.99
CA ASP A 601 -29.55 -45.83 -4.67
C ASP A 601 -29.24 -44.62 -3.77
N VAL A 602 -30.12 -44.40 -2.78
CA VAL A 602 -30.03 -43.30 -1.81
C VAL A 602 -28.76 -43.40 -0.95
N GLU A 603 -28.36 -44.61 -0.57
CA GLU A 603 -27.15 -44.84 0.23
C GLU A 603 -25.88 -44.61 -0.60
N GLU A 604 -25.88 -45.01 -1.87
CA GLU A 604 -24.80 -44.67 -2.80
C GLU A 604 -24.67 -43.16 -3.00
N SER A 605 -25.79 -42.44 -3.16
CA SER A 605 -25.78 -40.97 -3.26
C SER A 605 -25.28 -40.29 -1.96
N LYS A 606 -25.53 -40.89 -0.79
CA LYS A 606 -24.94 -40.47 0.50
C LYS A 606 -23.43 -40.74 0.55
N ARG A 607 -22.97 -41.92 0.12
CA ARG A 607 -21.53 -42.25 0.04
C ARG A 607 -20.79 -41.29 -0.90
N ARG A 608 -21.34 -41.06 -2.09
CA ARG A 608 -20.81 -40.07 -3.04
C ARG A 608 -20.72 -38.68 -2.43
N SER A 609 -21.70 -38.29 -1.59
CA SER A 609 -21.65 -37.05 -0.84
C SER A 609 -20.48 -36.99 0.14
N VAL A 610 -20.18 -38.09 0.83
CA VAL A 610 -19.01 -38.18 1.72
C VAL A 610 -17.72 -38.03 0.92
N GLU A 611 -17.59 -38.77 -0.18
CA GLU A 611 -16.38 -38.78 -1.02
C GLU A 611 -15.97 -37.37 -1.46
N TRP A 612 -16.86 -36.62 -2.11
CA TRP A 612 -16.49 -35.28 -2.57
C TRP A 612 -16.32 -34.29 -1.42
N MET A 613 -17.04 -34.46 -0.31
CA MET A 613 -16.88 -33.62 0.88
C MET A 613 -15.53 -33.83 1.58
N THR A 614 -14.87 -34.97 1.37
CA THR A 614 -13.51 -35.24 1.86
C THR A 614 -12.41 -34.72 0.94
N LEU A 615 -12.74 -34.27 -0.27
CA LEU A 615 -11.71 -33.82 -1.21
C LEU A 615 -11.00 -32.56 -0.73
N PRO A 616 -9.67 -32.52 -0.81
CA PRO A 616 -8.91 -31.33 -0.47
C PRO A 616 -9.13 -30.24 -1.54
N ASN A 617 -9.05 -28.97 -1.12
CA ASN A 617 -9.01 -27.81 -2.03
C ASN A 617 -10.23 -27.65 -2.96
N VAL A 618 -11.43 -28.08 -2.52
CA VAL A 618 -12.70 -27.82 -3.21
C VAL A 618 -13.39 -26.59 -2.61
N ASP A 619 -13.67 -25.57 -3.42
CA ASP A 619 -14.41 -24.37 -3.03
C ASP A 619 -15.93 -24.63 -3.02
N LYS A 620 -16.47 -24.81 -1.81
CA LYS A 620 -17.89 -25.13 -1.55
C LYS A 620 -18.85 -24.02 -1.96
N SER A 621 -18.41 -22.79 -2.21
CA SER A 621 -19.29 -21.72 -2.70
C SER A 621 -19.60 -21.86 -4.20
N ARG A 622 -18.73 -22.58 -4.94
CA ARG A 622 -18.79 -22.70 -6.41
C ARG A 622 -19.26 -24.05 -6.92
N ILE A 623 -19.34 -25.06 -6.06
CA ILE A 623 -19.75 -26.45 -6.40
C ILE A 623 -21.13 -26.56 -7.06
N GLY A 624 -21.98 -25.55 -6.95
CA GLY A 624 -23.30 -25.57 -7.58
C GLY A 624 -23.26 -25.43 -9.11
N ARG A 625 -22.14 -24.99 -9.71
CA ARG A 625 -22.00 -24.80 -11.17
C ARG A 625 -21.41 -26.03 -11.84
N ALA A 626 -22.02 -26.48 -12.94
CA ALA A 626 -21.56 -27.64 -13.71
C ALA A 626 -20.10 -27.46 -14.19
N SER A 627 -19.77 -26.28 -14.73
CA SER A 627 -18.40 -25.95 -15.18
C SER A 627 -17.36 -26.11 -14.08
N TYR A 628 -17.63 -25.60 -12.87
CA TYR A 628 -16.73 -25.69 -11.73
C TYR A 628 -16.59 -27.14 -11.25
N TRP A 629 -17.71 -27.85 -11.11
CA TRP A 629 -17.76 -29.23 -10.66
C TRP A 629 -16.92 -30.15 -11.56
N ASN A 630 -17.11 -30.07 -12.87
CA ASN A 630 -16.40 -30.89 -13.85
C ASN A 630 -14.90 -30.55 -13.92
N THR A 631 -14.51 -29.31 -13.61
CA THR A 631 -13.10 -28.90 -13.69
C THR A 631 -12.33 -29.17 -12.40
N HIS A 632 -12.97 -29.08 -11.23
CA HIS A 632 -12.27 -29.08 -9.94
C HIS A 632 -12.63 -30.26 -9.03
N VAL A 633 -13.80 -30.87 -9.22
CA VAL A 633 -14.30 -31.93 -8.32
C VAL A 633 -14.20 -33.29 -9.00
N VAL A 634 -14.77 -33.44 -10.20
CA VAL A 634 -14.77 -34.70 -10.96
C VAL A 634 -13.35 -35.28 -11.15
N PRO A 635 -12.32 -34.52 -11.56
CA PRO A 635 -10.97 -35.08 -11.75
C PRO A 635 -10.33 -35.60 -10.46
N GLN A 636 -10.80 -35.12 -9.31
CA GLN A 636 -10.32 -35.59 -8.00
C GLN A 636 -11.09 -36.82 -7.52
N LEU A 637 -12.38 -36.92 -7.84
CA LEU A 637 -13.17 -38.13 -7.61
C LEU A 637 -12.71 -39.30 -8.50
N GLU A 638 -12.28 -39.01 -9.72
CA GLU A 638 -11.79 -40.00 -10.68
C GLU A 638 -10.29 -40.33 -10.52
N ARG A 639 -9.58 -39.58 -9.66
CA ARG A 639 -8.17 -39.81 -9.36
C ARG A 639 -8.00 -41.10 -8.57
N ASN A 640 -7.70 -42.18 -9.28
CA ASN A 640 -7.35 -43.46 -8.70
C ASN A 640 -6.03 -43.32 -7.90
N PRO A 641 -5.97 -43.58 -6.58
CA PRO A 641 -4.77 -43.41 -5.76
C PRO A 641 -3.56 -44.28 -6.19
N ARG A 642 -3.74 -45.18 -7.15
CA ARG A 642 -2.81 -46.25 -7.55
C ARG A 642 -1.65 -45.83 -8.48
N GLN A 643 -1.47 -44.54 -8.80
CA GLN A 643 -0.46 -44.11 -9.80
C GLN A 643 0.41 -42.90 -9.40
N SER A 644 0.74 -42.72 -8.11
CA SER A 644 1.72 -41.68 -7.73
C SER A 644 3.14 -42.24 -7.64
N TRP A 645 4.06 -41.66 -8.41
CA TRP A 645 5.50 -41.92 -8.35
C TRP A 645 6.13 -41.06 -7.24
N LEU A 646 6.73 -41.70 -6.23
CA LEU A 646 7.26 -41.06 -5.01
C LEU A 646 8.79 -40.89 -5.10
N ARG A 647 9.35 -39.86 -4.45
CA ARG A 647 10.81 -39.66 -4.36
C ARG A 647 11.43 -40.56 -3.29
N SER A 648 12.74 -40.83 -3.40
CA SER A 648 13.49 -41.66 -2.43
C SER A 648 13.28 -41.29 -0.96
N GLU A 649 13.22 -39.99 -0.64
CA GLU A 649 13.00 -39.52 0.72
C GLU A 649 11.62 -39.91 1.27
N GLU A 650 10.61 -39.83 0.42
CA GLU A 650 9.23 -40.09 0.81
C GLU A 650 8.97 -41.59 0.99
N VAL A 651 9.60 -42.41 0.16
CA VAL A 651 9.58 -43.88 0.28
C VAL A 651 10.28 -44.34 1.57
N ARG A 652 11.49 -43.81 1.83
CA ARG A 652 12.24 -44.08 3.07
C ARG A 652 11.43 -43.77 4.31
N LYS A 653 10.74 -42.62 4.30
CA LYS A 653 9.90 -42.19 5.43
C LYS A 653 8.66 -43.08 5.62
N ARG A 654 8.06 -43.57 4.53
CA ARG A 654 6.85 -44.40 4.59
C ARG A 654 7.14 -45.84 4.99
N LEU A 655 8.27 -46.40 4.55
CA LEU A 655 8.66 -47.79 4.82
C LEU A 655 9.67 -47.94 5.96
N GLY A 656 10.10 -46.83 6.57
CA GLY A 656 11.12 -46.85 7.63
C GLY A 656 12.52 -47.22 7.15
N TRP A 657 12.77 -47.25 5.84
CA TRP A 657 14.05 -47.67 5.26
C TRP A 657 15.09 -46.55 5.27
N THR A 658 16.35 -46.94 5.49
CA THR A 658 17.53 -46.13 5.26
C THR A 658 17.81 -45.96 3.76
N THR A 659 18.72 -45.03 3.42
CA THR A 659 19.18 -44.85 2.02
C THR A 659 19.79 -46.12 1.44
N CYS A 660 20.50 -46.89 2.27
CA CYS A 660 21.14 -48.13 1.87
C CYS A 660 20.10 -49.23 1.60
N GLU A 661 19.10 -49.37 2.48
CA GLU A 661 18.02 -50.35 2.31
C GLU A 661 17.18 -50.05 1.05
N LEU A 662 16.80 -48.79 0.82
CA LEU A 662 16.07 -48.43 -0.40
C LEU A 662 16.91 -48.68 -1.66
N ALA A 663 18.24 -48.51 -1.60
CA ALA A 663 19.13 -48.85 -2.71
C ALA A 663 19.18 -50.36 -2.94
N HIS A 664 19.31 -51.18 -1.90
CA HIS A 664 19.30 -52.64 -2.01
C HIS A 664 17.96 -53.17 -2.54
N GLN A 665 16.82 -52.65 -2.06
CA GLN A 665 15.50 -53.07 -2.55
C GLN A 665 15.27 -52.67 -4.02
N ARG A 666 15.84 -51.54 -4.44
CA ARG A 666 15.85 -51.12 -5.85
C ARG A 666 16.70 -52.05 -6.70
N ASP A 667 17.91 -52.37 -6.25
CA ASP A 667 18.88 -53.17 -7.01
C ASP A 667 18.46 -54.65 -7.06
N ALA A 668 17.72 -55.13 -6.04
CA ALA A 668 17.07 -56.44 -6.01
C ALA A 668 15.77 -56.52 -6.84
N GLY A 669 15.25 -55.39 -7.32
CA GLY A 669 14.03 -55.35 -8.14
C GLY A 669 12.70 -55.47 -7.37
N HIS A 670 12.72 -55.43 -6.04
CA HIS A 670 11.54 -55.59 -5.19
C HIS A 670 10.67 -54.33 -5.10
N ILE A 671 11.15 -53.20 -5.60
CA ILE A 671 10.39 -51.95 -5.69
C ILE A 671 10.46 -51.40 -7.11
N ARG A 672 9.29 -51.07 -7.68
CA ARG A 672 9.23 -50.46 -9.01
C ARG A 672 9.83 -49.07 -8.95
N PHE A 673 10.72 -48.75 -9.89
CA PHE A 673 11.34 -47.46 -9.98
C PHE A 673 11.52 -46.97 -11.42
N LYS A 674 11.67 -45.66 -11.58
CA LYS A 674 12.15 -45.03 -12.81
C LYS A 674 13.19 -43.96 -12.47
N LYS A 675 14.18 -43.81 -13.32
CA LYS A 675 15.21 -42.77 -13.18
C LYS A 675 14.78 -41.51 -13.93
N VAL A 676 14.82 -40.36 -13.26
CA VAL A 676 14.53 -39.04 -13.84
C VAL A 676 15.71 -38.12 -13.51
N GLY A 677 16.57 -37.90 -14.50
CA GLY A 677 17.85 -37.21 -14.30
C GLY A 677 18.76 -37.95 -13.32
N ASN A 678 19.20 -37.27 -12.26
CA ASN A 678 20.02 -37.86 -11.19
C ASN A 678 19.19 -38.47 -10.04
N ALA A 679 17.85 -38.42 -10.12
CA ALA A 679 16.96 -38.90 -9.08
C ALA A 679 16.23 -40.18 -9.48
N PHE A 680 15.84 -40.97 -8.48
CA PHE A 680 14.98 -42.14 -8.64
C PHE A 680 13.59 -41.84 -8.08
N LEU A 681 12.57 -42.23 -8.84
CA LEU A 681 11.17 -42.24 -8.40
C LEU A 681 10.69 -43.68 -8.27
N TYR A 682 9.84 -43.95 -7.29
CA TYR A 682 9.42 -45.30 -6.92
C TYR A 682 7.90 -45.39 -6.88
N GLN A 683 7.38 -46.58 -7.12
CA GLN A 683 5.96 -46.91 -7.00
C GLN A 683 5.82 -47.98 -5.92
N LEU A 684 4.90 -47.76 -4.97
CA LEU A 684 4.62 -48.69 -3.88
C LEU A 684 3.36 -49.47 -4.23
N ASP A 685 3.50 -50.79 -4.35
CA ASP A 685 2.37 -51.71 -4.43
C ASP A 685 1.97 -52.13 -3.01
N HIS A 686 0.68 -52.41 -2.81
CA HIS A 686 0.05 -52.57 -1.50
C HIS A 686 0.61 -53.71 -0.62
N GLU A 687 1.45 -54.59 -1.17
CA GLU A 687 2.03 -55.73 -0.44
C GLU A 687 3.23 -55.36 0.45
N ASN A 688 3.89 -54.22 0.22
CA ASN A 688 5.09 -53.83 0.97
C ASN A 688 4.82 -52.87 2.15
N ALA A 689 3.55 -52.58 2.47
CA ALA A 689 3.16 -51.69 3.58
C ALA A 689 2.74 -52.45 4.84
N ALA A 690 2.86 -53.78 4.85
CA ALA A 690 2.53 -54.64 5.96
C ALA A 690 3.64 -55.69 6.17
N GLU A 691 4.82 -55.24 6.60
CA GLU A 691 5.74 -55.99 7.44
C GLU A 691 6.48 -55.03 8.39
#